data_AF-A0A818Q6P2-F1
#
_entry.id   AF-A0A818Q6P2-F1
#
_cell.length_a   1.000
_cell.length_b   1.000
_cell.length_c   1.000
_cell.angle_alpha   90.00
_cell.angle_beta   90.00
_cell.angle_gamma   90.00
#
_symmetry.space_group_name_H-M   'P 1'
#
loop_
_entity.id
_entity.type
_entity.pdbx_description
1 polymer ?
#
loop_
_entity_poly.entity_id
_entity_poly.type
_entity_poly.pdbx_seq_one_letter_code
_entity_poly.pdbx_strand_id
1 'polypeptide(L)'
;MRTSKNRTSSNTSSITKNSLFQWQQCSQCQKSIPSTSENHECSDESNNVFVEHNRAKLVAQEHKPEYFKDLTLPSFMHTDLVFISPETMRLLGNIHRNEYILLILTTKDQQRLLKIGLLWPNSILADNQIAVNRAIIDQLSEQQIIELRTIPQDHIQSTNNITLSATVPCEKRSINERRLITICLKHQLENRIVFVEQRIDFIYLGQTITFRVEQPSDDENLLQSIQSLSLENNLPTFYRISSSTTSINIQFESKIKDNNGNCSDKSISLSDIGGLKKEKSDLTDLLLSSAINYIPPRGILLHGPKGCGKTILINAIAHEISAIIIYINPSDIYSRHYGESETKLKRLFAQTTTMTKKKYLLVVENIESLCPNQERITQQMERRLTTTFITLLDKYLDGKNIFLIATTNRLESVDNDLRRPGRIDEEIEIGIPNQQDRFEILNLKLRTIANDLNEDELKLISEKTHGFSGSDLENLCRKANHYARKSKQPDMNLNIEHFENALTVIRPTSMREVILEVPKVKWSDIGGQHELKKRLEEMVVWPLKYADALERLHVQVPKGILMYGPPGCSKTMVAKAIATESSLNFIAVKGPELFSKWVGESERAVRELFRRARLAAPAIIFFDEIDAIANSRSSSSNSQANVSDRVIATLLIEMDGIEKLKGVTIIAATNRPDCIDPALMRPGRFDRLVYVPLPDEQTRSEIFQIRFRHSPIDSNIQIERLVELTKNYSGAEITAVCDEAALIALRDNIDAPHIEWQHFERALTSIKPRTSDEHIRRLDQFTKQHGK
;
A
#
# COMPACT_ATOMS: atom_id res chain seq x y z
N MET A 1 32.94 -12.93 -50.54
CA MET A 1 34.24 -13.39 -50.03
C MET A 1 33.99 -14.10 -48.71
N ARG A 2 33.73 -15.41 -48.67
CA ARG A 2 34.73 -16.51 -48.62
C ARG A 2 35.93 -16.19 -47.72
N THR A 3 35.92 -16.74 -46.50
CA THR A 3 37.09 -17.42 -45.92
C THR A 3 36.64 -18.66 -45.15
N SER A 4 36.90 -19.79 -45.80
CA SER A 4 36.91 -21.16 -45.31
C SER A 4 38.26 -21.52 -44.69
N LYS A 5 38.29 -22.65 -43.96
CA LYS A 5 39.42 -23.56 -43.59
C LYS A 5 39.54 -23.67 -42.05
N ASN A 6 39.67 -24.84 -41.42
CA ASN A 6 39.87 -26.21 -41.89
C ASN A 6 39.44 -27.19 -40.79
N ARG A 7 38.83 -28.31 -41.18
CA ARG A 7 38.77 -29.54 -40.40
C ARG A 7 40.14 -30.22 -40.45
N THR A 8 40.60 -30.74 -39.33
CA THR A 8 41.55 -31.86 -39.28
C THR A 8 40.91 -32.98 -38.46
N SER A 9 40.59 -34.06 -39.16
CA SER A 9 40.21 -35.36 -38.64
C SER A 9 41.45 -36.14 -38.21
N SER A 10 41.42 -36.80 -37.06
CA SER A 10 42.21 -38.02 -36.86
C SER A 10 41.67 -38.89 -35.72
N ASN A 11 41.24 -40.08 -36.11
CA ASN A 11 41.52 -41.38 -35.48
C ASN A 11 40.79 -41.75 -34.19
N THR A 12 39.72 -42.52 -34.43
CA THR A 12 39.38 -43.77 -33.75
C THR A 12 40.59 -44.49 -33.11
N SER A 13 40.51 -44.75 -31.81
CA SER A 13 41.20 -45.87 -31.18
C SER A 13 40.17 -46.73 -30.42
N SER A 14 40.04 -47.94 -30.93
CA SER A 14 39.32 -49.08 -30.39
C SER A 14 39.76 -49.41 -28.97
N ILE A 15 38.82 -49.39 -28.02
CA ILE A 15 38.99 -50.10 -26.75
C ILE A 15 38.15 -51.38 -26.83
N THR A 16 38.91 -52.45 -26.87
CA THR A 16 38.64 -53.88 -26.88
C THR A 16 37.49 -54.36 -25.99
N LYS A 17 36.62 -55.17 -26.61
CA LYS A 17 35.82 -56.23 -25.98
C LYS A 17 36.69 -57.02 -25.00
N ASN A 18 36.25 -57.20 -23.76
CA ASN A 18 36.57 -58.38 -22.94
C ASN A 18 35.64 -58.50 -21.71
N SER A 19 35.11 -59.71 -21.52
CA SER A 19 34.21 -60.22 -20.45
C SER A 19 32.70 -59.88 -20.55
N LEU A 20 32.03 -60.42 -21.56
CA LEU A 20 30.56 -60.58 -21.56
C LEU A 20 30.20 -61.72 -20.60
N PHE A 21 29.50 -61.42 -19.52
CA PHE A 21 28.87 -62.43 -18.67
C PHE A 21 27.69 -63.06 -19.44
N GLN A 22 27.73 -64.37 -19.69
CA GLN A 22 26.57 -65.05 -20.29
C GLN A 22 25.57 -65.44 -19.19
N TRP A 23 24.30 -65.09 -19.40
CA TRP A 23 23.20 -65.55 -18.56
C TRP A 23 22.96 -67.05 -18.78
N GLN A 24 22.89 -67.82 -17.70
CA GLN A 24 22.47 -69.23 -17.70
C GLN A 24 21.15 -69.37 -16.95
N GLN A 25 20.22 -70.17 -17.48
CA GLN A 25 18.97 -70.47 -16.79
C GLN A 25 19.18 -71.55 -15.73
N CYS A 26 18.73 -71.28 -14.50
CA CYS A 26 18.72 -72.28 -13.45
C CYS A 26 17.68 -73.37 -13.74
N SER A 27 18.08 -74.63 -13.61
CA SER A 27 17.20 -75.79 -13.82
C SER A 27 16.11 -75.98 -12.75
N GLN A 28 16.22 -75.31 -11.59
CA GLN A 28 15.25 -75.43 -10.49
C GLN A 28 14.25 -74.27 -10.37
N CYS A 29 14.68 -73.02 -10.62
CA CYS A 29 13.83 -71.83 -10.44
C CYS A 29 13.53 -71.06 -11.74
N GLN A 30 14.02 -71.52 -12.89
CA GLN A 30 13.90 -70.87 -14.21
C GLN A 30 14.44 -69.43 -14.32
N LYS A 31 15.06 -68.89 -13.26
CA LYS A 31 15.71 -67.56 -13.25
C LYS A 31 17.02 -67.59 -14.05
N SER A 32 17.33 -66.49 -14.74
CA SER A 32 18.60 -66.27 -15.43
C SER A 32 19.65 -65.75 -14.44
N ILE A 33 20.81 -66.41 -14.34
CA ILE A 33 21.88 -66.15 -13.37
C ILE A 33 23.22 -65.96 -14.13
N PRO A 34 24.15 -65.11 -13.66
CA PRO A 34 25.47 -64.99 -14.28
C PRO A 34 26.29 -66.30 -14.20
N SER A 35 27.00 -66.65 -15.27
CA SER A 35 27.78 -67.90 -15.42
C SER A 35 28.93 -68.15 -14.42
N THR A 36 29.13 -67.28 -13.43
CA THR A 36 30.27 -67.33 -12.48
C THR A 36 29.87 -67.70 -11.04
N SER A 37 28.58 -67.87 -10.74
CA SER A 37 28.09 -68.23 -9.40
C SER A 37 27.80 -69.74 -9.32
N GLU A 38 28.76 -70.52 -8.80
CA GLU A 38 28.63 -71.99 -8.67
C GLU A 38 27.71 -72.44 -7.52
N ASN A 39 27.32 -71.56 -6.59
CA ASN A 39 26.41 -71.86 -5.48
C ASN A 39 25.20 -70.90 -5.50
N HIS A 40 24.15 -71.21 -6.26
CA HIS A 40 22.88 -70.48 -6.22
C HIS A 40 21.89 -71.16 -5.26
N GLU A 41 21.53 -70.47 -4.16
CA GLU A 41 20.38 -70.85 -3.35
C GLU A 41 19.09 -70.30 -3.99
N CYS A 42 18.14 -71.18 -4.30
CA CYS A 42 16.86 -70.85 -4.96
C CYS A 42 15.81 -70.22 -4.02
N SER A 43 16.23 -69.48 -3.00
CA SER A 43 15.33 -68.73 -2.10
C SER A 43 15.16 -67.27 -2.58
N ASP A 44 13.94 -66.73 -2.51
CA ASP A 44 13.64 -65.34 -2.93
C ASP A 44 14.33 -64.26 -2.08
N GLU A 45 14.77 -64.64 -0.88
CA GLU A 45 15.51 -63.79 0.06
C GLU A 45 17.03 -63.81 -0.15
N SER A 46 17.56 -64.64 -1.06
CA SER A 46 18.99 -64.65 -1.37
C SER A 46 19.43 -63.35 -2.06
N ASN A 47 20.62 -62.86 -1.71
CA ASN A 47 21.26 -61.69 -2.32
C ASN A 47 21.99 -62.02 -3.63
N ASN A 48 21.48 -62.99 -4.38
CA ASN A 48 22.03 -63.39 -5.66
C ASN A 48 21.48 -62.50 -6.79
N VAL A 49 22.35 -62.16 -7.75
CA VAL A 49 21.99 -61.46 -8.99
C VAL A 49 21.17 -62.41 -9.86
N PHE A 50 19.97 -62.01 -10.25
CA PHE A 50 19.12 -62.80 -11.14
C PHE A 50 18.27 -61.92 -12.03
N VAL A 51 17.84 -62.44 -13.18
CA VAL A 51 16.85 -61.80 -14.05
C VAL A 51 15.73 -62.80 -14.34
N GLU A 52 14.50 -62.35 -14.16
CA GLU A 52 13.25 -63.07 -14.42
C GLU A 52 12.29 -62.14 -15.19
N HIS A 53 11.22 -62.69 -15.75
CA HIS A 53 10.18 -61.89 -16.41
C HIS A 53 9.60 -60.88 -15.40
N ASN A 54 9.61 -59.59 -15.73
CA ASN A 54 9.16 -58.47 -14.88
C ASN A 54 10.00 -58.15 -13.61
N ARG A 55 11.07 -58.90 -13.31
CA ARG A 55 11.88 -58.69 -12.10
C ARG A 55 13.37 -58.98 -12.31
N ALA A 56 14.27 -58.11 -11.86
CA ALA A 56 15.72 -58.38 -11.86
C ALA A 56 16.41 -57.87 -10.60
N LYS A 57 17.44 -58.56 -10.11
CA LYS A 57 18.38 -58.04 -9.10
C LYS A 57 19.75 -57.86 -9.76
N LEU A 58 20.26 -56.63 -9.81
CA LEU A 58 21.53 -56.26 -10.48
C LEU A 58 22.46 -55.51 -9.53
N VAL A 59 23.77 -55.56 -9.82
CA VAL A 59 24.80 -54.84 -9.04
C VAL A 59 24.88 -53.38 -9.48
N ALA A 60 24.71 -52.45 -8.54
CA ALA A 60 24.74 -51.02 -8.81
C ALA A 60 26.15 -50.51 -9.14
N GLN A 61 26.25 -49.63 -10.14
CA GLN A 61 27.46 -48.91 -10.51
C GLN A 61 27.14 -47.42 -10.70
N GLU A 62 28.10 -46.54 -10.41
CA GLU A 62 27.96 -45.10 -10.64
C GLU A 62 27.98 -44.75 -12.12
N HIS A 63 27.16 -43.77 -12.50
CA HIS A 63 27.19 -43.16 -13.81
C HIS A 63 28.59 -42.68 -14.21
N LYS A 64 29.14 -43.23 -15.29
CA LYS A 64 30.38 -42.73 -15.91
C LYS A 64 30.05 -41.69 -16.98
N PRO A 65 30.90 -40.66 -17.17
CA PRO A 65 30.69 -39.62 -18.19
C PRO A 65 30.59 -40.18 -19.61
N GLU A 66 31.14 -41.37 -19.85
CA GLU A 66 31.10 -42.05 -21.14
C GLU A 66 29.69 -42.53 -21.54
N TYR A 67 28.81 -42.77 -20.56
CA TYR A 67 27.45 -43.27 -20.79
C TYR A 67 26.50 -42.22 -21.39
N PHE A 68 26.88 -40.94 -21.34
CA PHE A 68 26.05 -39.82 -21.79
C PHE A 68 26.39 -39.29 -23.19
N LYS A 69 27.41 -39.84 -23.86
CA LYS A 69 27.94 -39.30 -25.13
C LYS A 69 26.93 -39.32 -26.29
N ASP A 70 25.96 -40.24 -26.26
CA ASP A 70 24.97 -40.44 -27.34
C ASP A 70 23.54 -39.99 -26.99
N LEU A 71 23.36 -39.22 -25.91
CA LEU A 71 22.05 -38.78 -25.40
C LEU A 71 21.67 -37.38 -25.91
N THR A 72 20.48 -37.27 -26.52
CA THR A 72 19.86 -36.01 -26.96
C THR A 72 18.86 -35.43 -25.95
N LEU A 73 18.81 -35.98 -24.73
CA LEU A 73 17.86 -35.59 -23.69
C LEU A 73 18.30 -34.30 -22.96
N PRO A 74 17.35 -33.50 -22.42
CA PRO A 74 17.65 -32.31 -21.63
C PRO A 74 18.41 -32.64 -20.33
N SER A 75 19.34 -31.76 -19.92
CA SER A 75 20.22 -31.93 -18.75
C SER A 75 19.52 -32.27 -17.43
N PHE A 76 18.26 -31.83 -17.25
CA PHE A 76 17.46 -32.10 -16.04
C PHE A 76 16.90 -33.54 -15.98
N MET A 77 16.88 -34.29 -17.08
CA MET A 77 16.44 -35.70 -17.07
C MET A 77 17.57 -36.67 -16.72
N HIS A 78 18.83 -36.21 -16.72
CA HIS A 78 19.97 -37.08 -16.44
C HIS A 78 19.98 -37.64 -15.02
N THR A 79 19.31 -36.98 -14.07
CA THR A 79 19.22 -37.42 -12.68
C THR A 79 18.45 -38.71 -12.50
N ASP A 80 17.51 -39.01 -13.39
CA ASP A 80 16.57 -40.13 -13.29
C ASP A 80 16.88 -41.26 -14.31
N LEU A 81 17.93 -41.10 -15.11
CA LEU A 81 18.33 -42.11 -16.09
C LEU A 81 18.97 -43.33 -15.41
N VAL A 82 18.54 -44.51 -15.84
CA VAL A 82 19.05 -45.80 -15.41
C VAL A 82 19.55 -46.54 -16.64
N PHE A 83 20.83 -46.90 -16.64
CA PHE A 83 21.41 -47.66 -17.74
C PHE A 83 21.49 -49.14 -17.43
N ILE A 84 21.00 -49.95 -18.37
CA ILE A 84 21.04 -51.41 -18.32
C ILE A 84 21.54 -51.94 -19.67
N SER A 85 22.13 -53.13 -19.68
CA SER A 85 22.52 -53.76 -20.93
C SER A 85 21.28 -54.14 -21.77
N PRO A 86 21.38 -54.12 -23.12
CA PRO A 86 20.29 -54.53 -24.00
C PRO A 86 19.81 -55.98 -23.76
N GLU A 87 20.71 -56.88 -23.36
CA GLU A 87 20.38 -58.29 -23.11
C GLU A 87 19.50 -58.45 -21.86
N THR A 88 19.81 -57.69 -20.80
CA THR A 88 19.00 -57.68 -19.58
C THR A 88 17.62 -57.04 -19.80
N MET A 89 17.52 -56.03 -20.69
CA MET A 89 16.21 -55.48 -21.12
C MET A 89 15.35 -56.52 -21.87
N ARG A 90 15.96 -57.38 -22.69
CA ARG A 90 15.28 -58.46 -23.39
C ARG A 90 14.71 -59.49 -22.41
N LEU A 91 15.54 -59.92 -21.45
CA LEU A 91 15.15 -60.91 -20.43
C LEU A 91 14.06 -60.41 -19.48
N LEU A 92 14.01 -59.10 -19.21
CA LEU A 92 12.98 -58.47 -18.39
C LEU A 92 11.59 -58.37 -19.05
N GLY A 93 11.44 -58.81 -20.31
CA GLY A 93 10.15 -58.86 -21.02
C GLY A 93 10.04 -57.94 -22.24
N ASN A 94 11.14 -57.68 -22.96
CA ASN A 94 11.18 -56.79 -24.14
C ASN A 94 10.72 -55.35 -23.86
N ILE A 95 11.15 -54.79 -22.74
CA ILE A 95 10.91 -53.39 -22.36
C ILE A 95 11.56 -52.47 -23.41
N HIS A 96 10.84 -51.45 -23.88
CA HIS A 96 11.40 -50.48 -24.83
C HIS A 96 12.22 -49.38 -24.13
N ARG A 97 13.05 -48.67 -24.91
CA ARG A 97 13.76 -47.47 -24.44
C ARG A 97 12.76 -46.43 -23.94
N ASN A 98 13.13 -45.65 -22.92
CA ASN A 98 12.32 -44.55 -22.37
C ASN A 98 11.05 -45.01 -21.63
N GLU A 99 11.00 -46.26 -21.17
CA GLU A 99 9.99 -46.74 -20.23
C GLU A 99 10.42 -46.50 -18.78
N TYR A 100 9.42 -46.32 -17.91
CA TYR A 100 9.66 -46.13 -16.47
C TYR A 100 9.69 -47.48 -15.76
N ILE A 101 10.69 -47.65 -14.90
CA ILE A 101 10.91 -48.86 -14.10
C ILE A 101 10.94 -48.51 -12.61
N LEU A 102 10.50 -49.45 -11.78
CA LEU A 102 10.56 -49.33 -10.34
C LEU A 102 11.88 -49.91 -9.82
N LEU A 103 12.65 -49.08 -9.13
CA LEU A 103 13.85 -49.44 -8.39
C LEU A 103 13.49 -49.64 -6.91
N ILE A 104 13.73 -50.84 -6.40
CA ILE A 104 13.60 -51.20 -4.99
C ILE A 104 15.01 -51.27 -4.41
N LEU A 105 15.31 -50.30 -3.55
CA LEU A 105 16.61 -50.12 -2.91
C LEU A 105 16.53 -50.64 -1.47
N THR A 106 17.51 -51.44 -1.06
CA THR A 106 17.65 -51.87 0.34
C THR A 106 18.67 -50.97 1.04
N THR A 107 18.19 -50.11 1.92
CA THR A 107 19.01 -49.16 2.68
C THR A 107 19.85 -49.83 3.76
N LYS A 108 20.83 -49.09 4.33
CA LYS A 108 21.65 -49.56 5.47
C LYS A 108 20.82 -49.97 6.68
N ASP A 109 19.65 -49.37 6.88
CA ASP A 109 18.73 -49.65 8.00
C ASP A 109 17.73 -50.79 7.69
N GLN A 110 18.00 -51.62 6.67
CA GLN A 110 17.12 -52.68 6.16
C GLN A 110 15.72 -52.23 5.70
N GLN A 111 15.50 -50.92 5.51
CA GLN A 111 14.26 -50.39 4.94
C GLN A 111 14.29 -50.43 3.41
N ARG A 112 13.17 -50.82 2.80
CA ARG A 112 12.98 -50.78 1.34
C ARG A 112 12.56 -49.38 0.90
N LEU A 113 13.41 -48.70 0.13
CA LEU A 113 13.08 -47.43 -0.52
C LEU A 113 12.71 -47.67 -1.98
N LEU A 114 11.63 -47.05 -2.43
CA LEU A 114 11.17 -47.11 -3.80
C LEU A 114 11.62 -45.86 -4.55
N LYS A 115 12.17 -46.01 -5.76
CA LYS A 115 12.45 -44.92 -6.71
C LYS A 115 11.99 -45.29 -8.10
N ILE A 116 11.62 -44.31 -8.90
CA ILE A 116 11.32 -44.50 -10.32
C ILE A 116 12.52 -44.06 -11.14
N GLY A 117 12.94 -44.89 -12.08
CA GLY A 117 14.00 -44.59 -13.04
C GLY A 117 13.50 -44.66 -14.48
N LEU A 118 14.11 -43.89 -15.36
CA LEU A 118 13.88 -43.93 -16.80
C LEU A 118 14.92 -44.85 -17.44
N LEU A 119 14.46 -45.93 -18.09
CA LEU A 119 15.34 -46.96 -18.61
C LEU A 119 15.98 -46.54 -19.95
N TRP A 120 17.31 -46.67 -20.02
CA TRP A 120 18.08 -46.43 -21.24
C TRP A 120 19.08 -47.57 -21.53
N PRO A 121 19.10 -48.12 -22.76
CA PRO A 121 20.03 -49.18 -23.11
C PRO A 121 21.47 -48.65 -23.22
N ASN A 122 22.44 -49.39 -22.68
CA ASN A 122 23.86 -49.09 -22.82
C ASN A 122 24.68 -50.35 -23.09
N SER A 123 25.38 -50.40 -24.22
CA SER A 123 26.18 -51.55 -24.66
C SER A 123 27.55 -51.67 -23.99
N ILE A 124 27.98 -50.65 -23.23
CA ILE A 124 29.28 -50.63 -22.52
C ILE A 124 29.16 -51.29 -21.14
N LEU A 125 27.94 -51.35 -20.59
CA LEU A 125 27.67 -51.91 -19.26
C LEU A 125 27.71 -53.44 -19.28
N ALA A 126 28.24 -54.06 -18.22
CA ALA A 126 28.13 -55.52 -18.06
C ALA A 126 26.69 -55.94 -17.81
N ASP A 127 26.31 -57.14 -18.27
CA ASP A 127 24.92 -57.59 -18.22
C ASP A 127 24.34 -57.74 -16.81
N ASN A 128 25.19 -58.02 -15.82
CA ASN A 128 24.83 -58.14 -14.40
C ASN A 128 24.84 -56.81 -13.62
N GLN A 129 25.13 -55.68 -14.29
CA GLN A 129 25.25 -54.38 -13.67
C GLN A 129 24.10 -53.45 -14.04
N ILE A 130 23.88 -52.44 -13.20
CA ILE A 130 22.95 -51.33 -13.42
C ILE A 130 23.66 -50.02 -13.09
N ALA A 131 23.71 -49.07 -14.03
CA ALA A 131 24.30 -47.76 -13.73
C ALA A 131 23.23 -46.75 -13.29
N VAL A 132 23.43 -46.20 -12.10
CA VAL A 132 22.53 -45.24 -11.45
C VAL A 132 23.29 -44.01 -10.96
N ASN A 133 22.54 -42.94 -10.67
CA ASN A 133 23.10 -41.69 -10.15
C ASN A 133 23.76 -41.90 -8.77
N ARG A 134 24.85 -41.18 -8.49
CA ARG A 134 25.61 -41.25 -7.22
C ARG A 134 24.72 -41.10 -5.98
N ALA A 135 23.73 -40.22 -6.03
CA ALA A 135 22.78 -40.00 -4.93
C ALA A 135 21.92 -41.24 -4.59
N ILE A 136 21.75 -42.19 -5.54
CA ILE A 136 21.07 -43.47 -5.30
C ILE A 136 22.05 -44.45 -4.65
N ILE A 137 23.32 -44.43 -5.04
CA ILE A 137 24.37 -45.32 -4.51
C ILE A 137 24.67 -45.01 -3.06
N ASP A 138 24.71 -43.73 -2.68
CA ASP A 138 24.96 -43.31 -1.30
C ASP A 138 23.88 -43.82 -0.32
N GLN A 139 22.69 -44.17 -0.83
CA GLN A 139 21.56 -44.67 -0.04
C GLN A 139 21.53 -46.21 0.08
N LEU A 140 22.40 -46.94 -0.63
CA LEU A 140 22.45 -48.41 -0.60
C LEU A 140 23.25 -48.97 0.59
N SER A 141 22.93 -50.21 0.96
CA SER A 141 23.71 -51.03 1.88
C SER A 141 25.04 -51.51 1.27
N GLU A 142 25.94 -52.08 2.08
CA GLU A 142 27.30 -52.49 1.66
C GLU A 142 27.34 -53.44 0.45
N GLN A 143 26.26 -54.18 0.19
CA GLN A 143 26.20 -55.15 -0.91
C GLN A 143 25.76 -54.55 -2.27
N GLN A 144 25.38 -53.27 -2.34
CA GLN A 144 25.08 -52.52 -3.59
C GLN A 144 24.19 -53.24 -4.63
N ILE A 145 23.25 -54.10 -4.22
CA ILE A 145 22.30 -54.75 -5.13
C ILE A 145 20.99 -53.96 -5.21
N ILE A 146 20.47 -53.75 -6.42
CA ILE A 146 19.19 -53.09 -6.69
C ILE A 146 18.22 -54.10 -7.29
N GLU A 147 17.01 -54.16 -6.76
CA GLU A 147 15.90 -54.90 -7.38
C GLU A 147 15.10 -53.98 -8.33
N LEU A 148 14.88 -54.46 -9.55
CA LEU A 148 14.12 -53.85 -10.62
C LEU A 148 12.79 -54.56 -10.76
N ARG A 149 11.70 -53.80 -10.91
CA ARG A 149 10.40 -54.31 -11.34
C ARG A 149 9.81 -53.46 -12.46
N THR A 150 9.16 -54.12 -13.40
CA THR A 150 8.38 -53.43 -14.43
C THR A 150 7.09 -52.87 -13.81
N ILE A 151 6.67 -51.71 -14.30
CA ILE A 151 5.41 -51.09 -13.89
C ILE A 151 4.35 -51.48 -14.93
N PRO A 152 3.38 -52.35 -14.59
CA PRO A 152 2.32 -52.71 -15.54
C PRO A 152 1.49 -51.48 -15.90
N GLN A 153 1.19 -51.30 -17.19
CA GLN A 153 0.47 -50.12 -17.68
C GLN A 153 -0.94 -49.99 -17.09
N ASP A 154 -1.56 -51.09 -16.69
CA ASP A 154 -2.90 -51.14 -16.09
C ASP A 154 -2.97 -50.50 -14.69
N HIS A 155 -1.82 -50.35 -14.01
CA HIS A 155 -1.72 -49.73 -12.68
C HIS A 155 -1.41 -48.23 -12.72
N ILE A 156 -1.27 -47.63 -13.91
CA ILE A 156 -0.97 -46.21 -14.09
C ILE A 156 -2.28 -45.43 -14.27
N GLN A 157 -2.67 -44.66 -13.26
CA GLN A 157 -3.83 -43.77 -13.33
C GLN A 157 -3.44 -42.37 -13.82
N SER A 158 -4.29 -41.72 -14.60
CA SER A 158 -4.16 -40.29 -14.93
C SER A 158 -4.96 -39.46 -13.94
N THR A 159 -4.36 -38.43 -13.34
CA THR A 159 -5.02 -37.54 -12.35
C THR A 159 -5.13 -36.13 -12.89
N ASN A 160 -6.16 -35.38 -12.47
CA ASN A 160 -6.31 -33.99 -12.89
C ASN A 160 -5.61 -33.03 -11.91
N ASN A 161 -5.52 -33.41 -10.63
CA ASN A 161 -4.89 -32.62 -9.58
C ASN A 161 -3.88 -33.45 -8.77
N ILE A 162 -2.69 -32.89 -8.56
CA ILE A 162 -1.66 -33.49 -7.68
C ILE A 162 -1.25 -32.45 -6.65
N THR A 163 -1.22 -32.87 -5.39
CA THR A 163 -0.75 -32.05 -4.28
C THR A 163 0.69 -32.45 -3.93
N LEU A 164 1.57 -31.47 -3.82
CA LEU A 164 2.98 -31.66 -3.44
C LEU A 164 3.25 -30.88 -2.15
N SER A 165 3.74 -31.55 -1.11
CA SER A 165 4.21 -30.91 0.11
C SER A 165 5.72 -30.63 0.07
N ALA A 166 6.12 -29.36 0.14
CA ALA A 166 7.53 -29.00 0.25
C ALA A 166 8.03 -29.28 1.67
N THR A 167 9.10 -30.06 1.76
CA THR A 167 9.93 -30.22 2.95
C THR A 167 11.18 -29.33 2.78
N VAL A 168 11.63 -28.66 3.84
CA VAL A 168 12.75 -27.68 3.95
C VAL A 168 12.43 -26.19 3.64
N PRO A 169 13.19 -25.22 4.23
CA PRO A 169 12.67 -24.08 4.95
C PRO A 169 12.61 -22.87 4.02
N CYS A 170 11.51 -22.73 3.28
CA CYS A 170 11.27 -21.50 2.53
C CYS A 170 10.80 -20.40 3.49
N GLU A 171 11.74 -19.81 4.24
CA GLU A 171 11.51 -18.52 4.88
C GLU A 171 11.25 -17.47 3.79
N LYS A 172 10.06 -16.86 3.84
CA LYS A 172 9.72 -15.59 3.20
C LYS A 172 10.03 -15.52 1.70
N ARG A 173 9.19 -16.14 0.87
CA ARG A 173 9.13 -15.85 -0.57
C ARG A 173 7.76 -15.35 -1.00
N SER A 174 7.77 -14.32 -1.83
CA SER A 174 6.60 -13.56 -2.29
C SER A 174 5.62 -14.44 -3.06
N ILE A 175 4.33 -14.07 -3.08
CA ILE A 175 3.26 -14.78 -3.82
C ILE A 175 3.63 -14.98 -5.30
N ASN A 176 4.40 -14.06 -5.89
CA ASN A 176 4.85 -14.13 -7.28
C ASN A 176 5.89 -15.24 -7.53
N GLU A 177 6.79 -15.50 -6.57
CA GLU A 177 7.80 -16.56 -6.69
C GLU A 177 7.15 -17.96 -6.60
N ARG A 178 6.10 -18.11 -5.78
CA ARG A 178 5.33 -19.38 -5.69
C ARG A 178 4.72 -19.76 -7.03
N ARG A 179 4.19 -18.77 -7.77
CA ARG A 179 3.59 -19.00 -9.09
C ARG A 179 4.63 -19.43 -10.13
N LEU A 180 5.82 -18.82 -10.12
CA LEU A 180 6.92 -19.20 -11.00
C LEU A 180 7.44 -20.61 -10.69
N ILE A 181 7.63 -20.96 -9.41
CA ILE A 181 8.04 -22.31 -8.99
C ILE A 181 7.01 -23.35 -9.44
N THR A 182 5.71 -23.06 -9.31
CA THR A 182 4.63 -23.96 -9.76
C THR A 182 4.67 -24.18 -11.27
N ILE A 183 4.91 -23.13 -12.07
CA ILE A 183 5.01 -23.23 -13.52
C ILE A 183 6.25 -24.05 -13.93
N CYS A 184 7.40 -23.80 -13.31
CA CYS A 184 8.64 -24.53 -13.59
C CYS A 184 8.53 -26.02 -13.19
N LEU A 185 7.93 -26.32 -12.04
CA LEU A 185 7.66 -27.69 -11.61
C LEU A 185 6.71 -28.41 -12.56
N LYS A 186 5.65 -27.74 -13.02
CA LYS A 186 4.71 -28.31 -13.99
C LYS A 186 5.43 -28.75 -15.27
N HIS A 187 6.31 -27.90 -15.79
CA HIS A 187 7.09 -28.22 -16.98
C HIS A 187 8.10 -29.36 -16.73
N GLN A 188 8.67 -29.47 -15.53
CA GLN A 188 9.61 -30.56 -15.21
C GLN A 188 8.93 -31.91 -14.98
N LEU A 189 7.71 -31.89 -14.43
CA LEU A 189 6.92 -33.06 -14.09
C LEU A 189 6.04 -33.57 -15.25
N GLU A 190 5.97 -32.83 -16.36
CA GLU A 190 5.21 -33.23 -17.53
C GLU A 190 5.68 -34.59 -18.08
N ASN A 191 4.73 -35.50 -18.31
CA ASN A 191 4.94 -36.89 -18.74
C ASN A 191 5.75 -37.77 -17.78
N ARG A 192 5.92 -37.37 -16.51
CA ARG A 192 6.50 -38.22 -15.47
C ARG A 192 5.44 -39.07 -14.76
N ILE A 193 5.90 -40.21 -14.26
CA ILE A 193 5.13 -41.06 -13.35
C ILE A 193 5.61 -40.78 -11.93
N VAL A 194 4.65 -40.55 -11.04
CA VAL A 194 4.89 -40.34 -9.60
C VAL A 194 4.05 -41.32 -8.78
N PHE A 195 4.51 -41.65 -7.58
CA PHE A 195 3.73 -42.42 -6.61
C PHE A 195 3.58 -41.61 -5.31
N VAL A 196 2.55 -41.94 -4.52
CA VAL A 196 2.29 -41.31 -3.22
C VAL A 196 3.51 -41.52 -2.31
N GLU A 197 3.91 -40.49 -1.55
CA GLU A 197 5.10 -40.49 -0.67
C GLU A 197 6.45 -40.30 -1.35
N GLN A 198 6.50 -40.21 -2.69
CA GLN A 198 7.75 -39.96 -3.41
C GLN A 198 8.33 -38.58 -3.07
N ARG A 199 9.64 -38.50 -2.87
CA ARG A 199 10.38 -37.24 -2.74
C ARG A 199 10.99 -36.81 -4.08
N ILE A 200 10.83 -35.55 -4.44
CA ILE A 200 11.25 -34.94 -5.70
C ILE A 200 12.08 -33.70 -5.38
N ASP A 201 13.35 -33.71 -5.76
CA ASP A 201 14.25 -32.57 -5.56
C ASP A 201 14.19 -31.61 -6.76
N PHE A 202 13.97 -30.33 -6.47
CA PHE A 202 13.82 -29.25 -7.46
C PHE A 202 14.83 -28.14 -7.20
N ILE A 203 15.61 -27.77 -8.21
CA ILE A 203 16.63 -26.72 -8.08
C ILE A 203 16.08 -25.39 -8.58
N TYR A 204 15.94 -24.41 -7.70
CA TYR A 204 15.50 -23.05 -8.03
C TYR A 204 16.50 -22.02 -7.53
N LEU A 205 17.04 -21.18 -8.42
CA LEU A 205 18.04 -20.16 -8.11
C LEU A 205 19.25 -20.69 -7.30
N GLY A 206 19.69 -21.92 -7.59
CA GLY A 206 20.82 -22.57 -6.92
C GLY A 206 20.50 -23.22 -5.57
N GLN A 207 19.23 -23.25 -5.15
CA GLN A 207 18.79 -23.96 -3.94
C GLN A 207 17.92 -25.18 -4.30
N THR A 208 18.18 -26.31 -3.65
CA THR A 208 17.41 -27.56 -3.79
C THR A 208 16.22 -27.55 -2.83
N ILE A 209 15.01 -27.66 -3.37
CA ILE A 209 13.74 -27.77 -2.64
C ILE A 209 13.22 -29.19 -2.82
N THR A 210 12.97 -29.91 -1.72
CA THR A 210 12.48 -31.29 -1.77
C THR A 210 10.97 -31.32 -1.58
N PHE A 211 10.23 -31.74 -2.61
CA PHE A 211 8.79 -31.93 -2.57
C PHE A 211 8.44 -33.39 -2.26
N ARG A 212 7.37 -33.62 -1.50
CA ARG A 212 6.78 -34.92 -1.21
C ARG A 212 5.43 -35.01 -1.91
N VAL A 213 5.17 -36.10 -2.62
CA VAL A 213 3.92 -36.30 -3.35
C VAL A 213 2.84 -36.78 -2.39
N GLU A 214 1.73 -36.05 -2.30
CA GLU A 214 0.54 -36.44 -1.54
C GLU A 214 -0.52 -37.09 -2.43
N GLN A 215 -1.52 -37.73 -1.81
CA GLN A 215 -2.61 -38.37 -2.55
C GLN A 215 -3.41 -37.33 -3.37
N PRO A 216 -3.74 -37.64 -4.63
CA PRO A 216 -4.57 -36.77 -5.47
C PRO A 216 -5.99 -36.69 -4.90
N SER A 217 -6.51 -35.46 -4.80
CA SER A 217 -7.76 -35.13 -4.09
C SER A 217 -9.05 -35.33 -4.92
N ASP A 218 -9.00 -36.11 -5.98
CA ASP A 218 -10.12 -36.27 -6.91
C ASP A 218 -11.05 -37.38 -6.38
N ASP A 219 -12.16 -36.95 -5.76
CA ASP A 219 -13.38 -37.68 -5.36
C ASP A 219 -13.29 -38.76 -4.25
N GLU A 220 -13.90 -38.46 -3.09
CA GLU A 220 -14.07 -39.38 -1.94
C GLU A 220 -14.89 -40.66 -2.25
N ASN A 221 -15.53 -40.75 -3.42
CA ASN A 221 -16.41 -41.87 -3.76
C ASN A 221 -15.70 -43.10 -4.37
N LEU A 222 -14.40 -43.05 -4.65
CA LEU A 222 -13.62 -44.22 -5.08
C LEU A 222 -12.82 -44.88 -3.94
N LEU A 223 -12.82 -44.28 -2.75
CA LEU A 223 -12.01 -44.74 -1.61
C LEU A 223 -12.47 -46.11 -1.07
N GLN A 224 -13.74 -46.49 -1.24
CA GLN A 224 -14.25 -47.78 -0.76
C GLN A 224 -14.02 -48.94 -1.74
N SER A 225 -13.87 -48.69 -3.05
CA SER A 225 -13.69 -49.73 -4.07
C SER A 225 -12.21 -50.06 -4.33
N ILE A 226 -11.27 -49.18 -3.95
CA ILE A 226 -9.82 -49.40 -4.16
C ILE A 226 -9.20 -50.27 -3.04
N GLN A 227 -9.74 -50.22 -1.82
CA GLN A 227 -9.24 -51.05 -0.71
C GLN A 227 -9.56 -52.54 -0.84
N SER A 228 -10.50 -52.93 -1.71
CA SER A 228 -10.92 -54.33 -1.90
C SER A 228 -10.15 -55.09 -2.99
N LEU A 229 -9.21 -54.45 -3.71
CA LEU A 229 -8.57 -55.05 -4.90
C LEU A 229 -7.03 -55.10 -4.89
N SER A 230 -6.34 -54.69 -3.83
CA SER A 230 -4.86 -54.67 -3.78
C SER A 230 -4.27 -55.49 -2.62
N LEU A 231 -4.87 -56.66 -2.35
CA LEU A 231 -4.37 -57.63 -1.38
C LEU A 231 -3.35 -58.64 -1.95
N GLU A 232 -2.98 -58.56 -3.23
CA GLU A 232 -2.09 -59.55 -3.84
C GLU A 232 -0.66 -59.09 -4.17
N ASN A 233 -0.29 -57.80 -4.11
CA ASN A 233 1.13 -57.39 -4.21
C ASN A 233 1.34 -55.97 -3.65
N ASN A 234 2.31 -55.80 -2.74
CA ASN A 234 2.72 -54.56 -2.05
C ASN A 234 3.25 -53.42 -2.97
N LEU A 235 2.61 -53.13 -4.10
CA LEU A 235 2.99 -52.05 -5.03
C LEU A 235 2.11 -50.81 -4.80
N PRO A 236 2.70 -49.60 -4.74
CA PRO A 236 1.92 -48.36 -4.63
C PRO A 236 1.15 -48.07 -5.92
N THR A 237 0.10 -47.26 -5.83
CA THR A 237 -0.61 -46.72 -7.00
C THR A 237 0.27 -45.70 -7.72
N PHE A 238 0.35 -45.81 -9.05
CA PHE A 238 1.18 -44.94 -9.90
C PHE A 238 0.30 -43.92 -10.64
N TYR A 239 0.76 -42.67 -10.69
CA TYR A 239 0.04 -41.58 -11.36
C TYR A 239 0.87 -40.98 -12.49
N ARG A 240 0.28 -40.83 -13.68
CA ARG A 240 0.91 -40.18 -14.84
C ARG A 240 0.47 -38.72 -14.95
N ILE A 241 1.44 -37.83 -15.00
CA ILE A 241 1.22 -36.38 -15.15
C ILE A 241 1.16 -36.05 -16.64
N SER A 242 -0.03 -35.80 -17.17
CA SER A 242 -0.24 -35.29 -18.54
C SER A 242 -0.15 -33.76 -18.60
N SER A 243 0.03 -33.22 -19.81
CA SER A 243 -0.09 -31.78 -20.11
C SER A 243 -1.46 -31.19 -19.75
N SER A 244 -2.50 -32.04 -19.68
CA SER A 244 -3.87 -31.68 -19.28
C SER A 244 -4.10 -31.62 -17.76
N THR A 245 -3.15 -32.06 -16.93
CA THR A 245 -3.24 -31.90 -15.46
C THR A 245 -3.34 -30.41 -15.10
N THR A 246 -4.43 -30.07 -14.44
CA THR A 246 -4.98 -28.71 -14.47
C THR A 246 -4.52 -27.89 -13.26
N SER A 247 -4.06 -28.53 -12.17
CA SER A 247 -3.39 -27.83 -11.07
C SER A 247 -2.39 -28.71 -10.31
N ILE A 248 -1.17 -28.18 -10.09
CA ILE A 248 -0.22 -28.71 -9.09
C ILE A 248 -0.35 -27.79 -7.88
N ASN A 249 -0.91 -28.30 -6.80
CA ASN A 249 -1.05 -27.54 -5.56
C ASN A 249 0.17 -27.78 -4.69
N ILE A 250 0.96 -26.74 -4.44
CA ILE A 250 2.13 -26.81 -3.58
C ILE A 250 1.73 -26.39 -2.17
N GLN A 251 1.71 -27.33 -1.25
CA GLN A 251 1.62 -27.07 0.18
C GLN A 251 3.03 -26.94 0.74
N PHE A 252 3.32 -25.93 1.55
CA PHE A 252 4.62 -25.86 2.24
C PHE A 252 4.40 -26.37 3.67
N GLU A 253 5.04 -27.49 4.04
CA GLU A 253 4.96 -27.99 5.42
C GLU A 253 5.71 -27.02 6.34
N SER A 254 4.97 -26.20 7.07
CA SER A 254 5.51 -25.49 8.23
C SER A 254 5.56 -26.50 9.38
N LYS A 255 6.74 -27.05 9.68
CA LYS A 255 6.96 -27.73 10.96
C LYS A 255 7.00 -26.69 12.07
N ILE A 256 5.84 -26.30 12.56
CA ILE A 256 5.66 -25.75 13.90
C ILE A 256 4.67 -26.67 14.60
N LYS A 257 5.21 -27.68 15.28
CA LYS A 257 4.48 -28.41 16.31
C LYS A 257 4.77 -27.71 17.64
N ASP A 258 3.92 -26.76 17.98
CA ASP A 258 3.67 -26.36 19.36
C ASP A 258 2.23 -26.70 19.71
N ASN A 259 2.02 -27.23 20.91
CA ASN A 259 0.79 -27.87 21.39
C ASN A 259 -0.44 -26.94 21.57
N ASN A 260 -0.49 -25.81 20.88
CA ASN A 260 -1.67 -24.97 20.73
C ASN A 260 -1.60 -24.31 19.35
N GLY A 261 -2.15 -25.00 18.35
CA GLY A 261 -2.01 -24.68 16.93
C GLY A 261 -2.51 -23.28 16.54
N ASN A 262 -1.60 -22.32 16.54
CA ASN A 262 -1.71 -21.06 15.78
C ASN A 262 -0.42 -20.88 14.98
N CYS A 263 -0.55 -20.94 13.65
CA CYS A 263 0.49 -20.52 12.72
C CYS A 263 0.33 -19.00 12.53
N SER A 264 1.09 -18.21 13.28
CA SER A 264 1.09 -16.75 13.08
C SER A 264 2.07 -16.40 11.95
N ASP A 265 1.53 -16.08 10.77
CA ASP A 265 1.99 -14.85 10.08
C ASP A 265 2.15 -13.79 11.16
N LYS A 266 3.33 -13.16 11.34
CA LYS A 266 3.62 -12.19 12.44
C LYS A 266 2.35 -11.41 12.80
N SER A 267 1.61 -11.90 13.79
CA SER A 267 0.25 -11.45 13.98
C SER A 267 0.35 -10.22 14.85
N ILE A 268 0.08 -9.08 14.24
CA ILE A 268 0.10 -7.79 14.92
C ILE A 268 -1.00 -7.89 15.99
N SER A 269 -0.61 -7.88 17.25
CA SER A 269 -1.56 -7.84 18.35
C SER A 269 -2.06 -6.41 18.56
N LEU A 270 -3.17 -6.21 19.27
CA LEU A 270 -3.63 -4.85 19.63
C LEU A 270 -2.60 -4.08 20.47
N SER A 271 -1.71 -4.80 21.17
CA SER A 271 -0.60 -4.22 21.92
C SER A 271 0.54 -3.68 21.04
N ASP A 272 0.61 -4.12 19.78
CA ASP A 272 1.60 -3.66 18.80
C ASP A 272 1.14 -2.41 18.02
N ILE A 273 -0.10 -1.96 18.22
CA ILE A 273 -0.63 -0.73 17.63
C ILE A 273 -0.46 0.39 18.65
N GLY A 274 0.19 1.49 18.28
CA GLY A 274 0.29 2.69 19.12
C GLY A 274 -0.95 3.58 18.99
N GLY A 275 -1.37 4.21 20.09
CA GLY A 275 -2.52 5.13 20.10
C GLY A 275 -3.88 4.45 19.91
N LEU A 276 -4.88 5.26 19.54
CA LEU A 276 -6.26 4.84 19.23
C LEU A 276 -6.95 4.08 20.38
N LYS A 277 -6.68 4.50 21.63
CA LYS A 277 -7.17 3.79 22.83
C LYS A 277 -8.70 3.72 22.87
N LYS A 278 -9.37 4.81 22.49
CA LYS A 278 -10.83 4.90 22.47
C LYS A 278 -11.41 3.99 21.40
N GLU A 279 -10.92 4.11 20.18
CA GLU A 279 -11.39 3.36 19.02
C GLU A 279 -11.16 1.86 19.18
N LYS A 280 -10.03 1.47 19.81
CA LYS A 280 -9.78 0.09 20.18
C LYS A 280 -10.77 -0.41 21.23
N SER A 281 -11.00 0.36 22.30
CA SER A 281 -12.00 0.00 23.32
C SER A 281 -13.38 -0.17 22.70
N ASP A 282 -13.82 0.80 21.90
CA ASP A 282 -15.12 0.78 21.23
C ASP A 282 -15.23 -0.47 20.31
N LEU A 283 -14.20 -0.78 19.53
CA LEU A 283 -14.19 -1.97 18.66
C LEU A 283 -14.18 -3.28 19.45
N THR A 284 -13.34 -3.37 20.49
CA THR A 284 -13.23 -4.55 21.34
C THR A 284 -14.55 -4.78 22.10
N ASP A 285 -15.17 -3.72 22.60
CA ASP A 285 -16.49 -3.78 23.26
C ASP A 285 -17.56 -4.26 22.28
N LEU A 286 -17.66 -3.66 21.07
CA LEU A 286 -18.66 -4.03 20.07
C LEU A 286 -18.52 -5.48 19.56
N LEU A 287 -17.30 -6.01 19.52
CA LEU A 287 -17.01 -7.34 18.96
C LEU A 287 -16.98 -8.45 20.04
N LEU A 288 -16.66 -8.11 21.29
CA LEU A 288 -16.66 -9.04 22.43
C LEU A 288 -17.94 -9.00 23.26
N SER A 289 -18.80 -7.98 23.14
CA SER A 289 -20.12 -7.88 23.79
C SER A 289 -21.09 -8.92 23.24
N SER A 290 -20.83 -10.18 23.56
CA SER A 290 -21.72 -11.33 23.40
C SER A 290 -22.50 -11.62 24.69
N ALA A 291 -22.24 -10.84 25.74
CA ALA A 291 -22.92 -10.95 27.02
C ALA A 291 -24.08 -9.94 27.10
N ILE A 292 -25.29 -10.47 27.32
CA ILE A 292 -26.55 -9.79 27.68
C ILE A 292 -27.39 -9.29 26.48
N ASN A 293 -28.33 -10.11 25.98
CA ASN A 293 -29.54 -9.78 25.18
C ASN A 293 -29.45 -8.72 24.06
N TYR A 294 -28.25 -8.31 23.65
CA TYR A 294 -27.99 -7.28 22.66
C TYR A 294 -27.72 -7.94 21.31
N ILE A 295 -28.33 -7.40 20.25
CA ILE A 295 -28.05 -7.83 18.89
C ILE A 295 -26.73 -7.16 18.50
N PRO A 296 -25.64 -7.91 18.28
CA PRO A 296 -24.36 -7.30 17.95
C PRO A 296 -24.46 -6.56 16.60
N PRO A 297 -23.69 -5.46 16.42
CA PRO A 297 -23.65 -4.74 15.16
C PRO A 297 -23.15 -5.66 14.05
N ARG A 298 -23.83 -5.61 12.90
CA ARG A 298 -23.59 -6.54 11.78
C ARG A 298 -22.46 -6.08 10.87
N GLY A 299 -22.23 -4.77 10.82
CA GLY A 299 -21.20 -4.15 10.00
C GLY A 299 -20.64 -2.90 10.66
N ILE A 300 -19.33 -2.73 10.52
CA ILE A 300 -18.58 -1.56 11.02
C ILE A 300 -17.91 -0.88 9.83
N LEU A 301 -18.08 0.44 9.71
CA LEU A 301 -17.41 1.26 8.71
C LEU A 301 -16.30 2.10 9.34
N LEU A 302 -15.06 1.80 8.99
CA LEU A 302 -13.88 2.56 9.39
C LEU A 302 -13.59 3.66 8.36
N HIS A 303 -13.83 4.92 8.73
CA HIS A 303 -13.52 6.07 7.88
C HIS A 303 -12.38 6.93 8.44
N GLY A 304 -11.82 7.83 7.62
CA GLY A 304 -10.66 8.66 8.00
C GLY A 304 -9.62 8.84 6.90
N PRO A 305 -8.57 9.64 7.11
CA PRO A 305 -7.55 9.91 6.10
C PRO A 305 -6.71 8.66 5.79
N LYS A 306 -6.13 8.65 4.59
CA LYS A 306 -5.23 7.58 4.12
C LYS A 306 -3.99 7.51 5.00
N GLY A 307 -3.51 6.29 5.27
CA GLY A 307 -2.25 6.09 6.00
C GLY A 307 -2.34 6.15 7.53
N CYS A 308 -3.54 6.24 8.11
CA CYS A 308 -3.74 6.19 9.56
C CYS A 308 -3.69 4.77 10.16
N GLY A 309 -3.52 3.73 9.34
CA GLY A 309 -3.34 2.35 9.82
C GLY A 309 -4.63 1.52 9.94
N LYS A 310 -5.70 1.86 9.22
CA LYS A 310 -6.98 1.13 9.25
C LYS A 310 -6.82 -0.37 8.96
N THR A 311 -6.06 -0.71 7.93
CA THR A 311 -5.76 -2.11 7.58
C THR A 311 -4.98 -2.83 8.69
N ILE A 312 -4.08 -2.12 9.39
CA ILE A 312 -3.32 -2.70 10.52
C ILE A 312 -4.27 -2.98 11.68
N LEU A 313 -5.19 -2.06 11.98
CA LEU A 313 -6.21 -2.22 13.02
C LEU A 313 -7.12 -3.42 12.75
N ILE A 314 -7.59 -3.59 11.51
CA ILE A 314 -8.43 -4.72 11.11
C ILE A 314 -7.71 -6.06 11.32
N ASN A 315 -6.43 -6.13 10.90
CA ASN A 315 -5.62 -7.33 11.09
C ASN A 315 -5.45 -7.70 12.58
N ALA A 316 -5.24 -6.70 13.44
CA ALA A 316 -5.09 -6.93 14.87
C ALA A 316 -6.39 -7.41 15.54
N ILE A 317 -7.53 -6.83 15.15
CA ILE A 317 -8.85 -7.22 15.65
C ILE A 317 -9.21 -8.64 15.22
N ALA A 318 -8.91 -8.99 13.96
CA ALA A 318 -9.18 -10.33 13.46
C ALA A 318 -8.43 -11.41 14.26
N HIS A 319 -7.19 -11.10 14.66
CA HIS A 319 -6.40 -11.97 15.51
C HIS A 319 -7.01 -12.11 16.92
N GLU A 320 -7.47 -11.01 17.53
CA GLU A 320 -8.10 -11.03 18.86
C GLU A 320 -9.39 -11.88 18.88
N ILE A 321 -10.22 -11.77 17.85
CA ILE A 321 -11.49 -12.51 17.74
C ILE A 321 -11.27 -13.97 17.30
N SER A 322 -10.04 -14.34 16.91
CA SER A 322 -9.70 -15.64 16.32
C SER A 322 -10.61 -15.98 15.13
N ALA A 323 -10.91 -14.98 14.30
CA ALA A 323 -11.77 -15.13 13.12
C ALA A 323 -10.95 -15.40 11.85
N ILE A 324 -11.54 -16.12 10.88
CA ILE A 324 -10.96 -16.26 9.55
C ILE A 324 -11.24 -14.97 8.77
N ILE A 325 -10.18 -14.30 8.32
CA ILE A 325 -10.30 -13.08 7.50
C ILE A 325 -10.51 -13.45 6.04
N ILE A 326 -11.49 -12.82 5.40
CA ILE A 326 -11.69 -12.87 3.95
C ILE A 326 -11.62 -11.45 3.42
N TYR A 327 -10.56 -11.18 2.66
CA TYR A 327 -10.36 -9.91 1.98
C TYR A 327 -11.15 -9.87 0.67
N ILE A 328 -12.01 -8.87 0.53
CA ILE A 328 -12.68 -8.52 -0.72
C ILE A 328 -11.97 -7.29 -1.30
N ASN A 329 -11.18 -7.52 -2.34
CA ASN A 329 -10.64 -6.44 -3.15
C ASN A 329 -11.62 -6.09 -4.27
N PRO A 330 -12.06 -4.83 -4.39
CA PRO A 330 -12.96 -4.41 -5.47
C PRO A 330 -12.41 -4.74 -6.87
N SER A 331 -11.11 -4.57 -7.09
CA SER A 331 -10.44 -4.83 -8.38
C SER A 331 -10.58 -6.28 -8.86
N ASP A 332 -10.65 -7.26 -7.94
CA ASP A 332 -10.74 -8.68 -8.30
C ASP A 332 -12.18 -9.09 -8.69
N ILE A 333 -13.15 -8.31 -8.22
CA ILE A 333 -14.57 -8.52 -8.51
C ILE A 333 -14.91 -8.05 -9.92
N TYR A 334 -14.37 -6.91 -10.36
CA TYR A 334 -14.66 -6.34 -11.68
C TYR A 334 -14.18 -7.25 -12.81
N SER A 335 -15.12 -7.91 -13.49
CA SER A 335 -14.91 -8.58 -14.78
C SER A 335 -15.47 -7.76 -15.93
N ARG A 336 -14.91 -7.95 -17.13
CA ARG A 336 -15.43 -7.39 -18.38
C ARG A 336 -16.69 -8.12 -18.87
N HIS A 337 -16.90 -9.34 -18.42
CA HIS A 337 -18.04 -10.15 -18.83
C HIS A 337 -19.26 -9.88 -17.94
N TYR A 338 -20.41 -9.73 -18.58
CA TYR A 338 -21.68 -9.42 -17.92
C TYR A 338 -22.05 -10.53 -16.90
N GLY A 339 -22.40 -10.13 -15.67
CA GLY A 339 -22.88 -11.05 -14.62
C GLY A 339 -21.81 -11.91 -13.93
N GLU A 340 -20.58 -11.96 -14.44
CA GLU A 340 -19.49 -12.70 -13.77
C GLU A 340 -19.10 -12.06 -12.44
N SER A 341 -19.05 -10.73 -12.38
CA SER A 341 -18.69 -9.96 -11.19
C SER A 341 -19.66 -10.27 -10.03
N GLU A 342 -20.97 -10.34 -10.31
CA GLU A 342 -22.00 -10.71 -9.34
C GLU A 342 -21.87 -12.18 -8.90
N THR A 343 -21.56 -13.07 -9.84
CA THR A 343 -21.42 -14.50 -9.57
C THR A 343 -20.18 -14.77 -8.70
N LYS A 344 -19.07 -14.08 -8.95
CA LYS A 344 -17.87 -14.12 -8.09
C LYS A 344 -18.20 -13.69 -6.67
N LEU A 345 -18.93 -12.58 -6.52
CA LEU A 345 -19.32 -12.05 -5.22
C LEU A 345 -20.25 -13.03 -4.48
N LYS A 346 -21.24 -13.61 -5.17
CA LYS A 346 -22.10 -14.67 -4.62
C LYS A 346 -21.31 -15.89 -4.17
N ARG A 347 -20.28 -16.32 -4.93
CA ARG A 347 -19.42 -17.45 -4.57
C ARG A 347 -18.61 -17.17 -3.30
N LEU A 348 -18.06 -15.96 -3.14
CA LEU A 348 -17.32 -15.56 -1.93
C LEU A 348 -18.20 -15.65 -0.68
N PHE A 349 -19.42 -15.09 -0.74
CA PHE A 349 -20.37 -15.18 0.38
C PHE A 349 -20.91 -16.61 0.60
N ALA A 350 -21.02 -17.44 -0.44
CA ALA A 350 -21.43 -18.83 -0.28
C ALA A 350 -20.35 -19.67 0.45
N GLN A 351 -19.07 -19.44 0.16
CA GLN A 351 -17.95 -20.13 0.80
C GLN A 351 -17.89 -19.93 2.32
N THR A 352 -18.36 -18.78 2.82
CA THR A 352 -18.38 -18.49 4.27
C THR A 352 -19.46 -19.26 5.02
N THR A 353 -20.50 -19.75 4.32
CA THR A 353 -21.68 -20.37 4.93
C THR A 353 -21.53 -21.88 5.10
N THR A 354 -20.80 -22.55 4.22
CA THR A 354 -20.65 -24.02 4.22
C THR A 354 -19.83 -24.55 5.41
N MET A 355 -19.10 -23.68 6.11
CA MET A 355 -18.12 -24.04 7.13
C MET A 355 -18.57 -23.54 8.52
N THR A 356 -19.62 -24.17 9.05
CA THR A 356 -20.52 -23.64 10.10
C THR A 356 -19.94 -23.47 11.52
N LYS A 357 -18.67 -23.76 11.78
CA LYS A 357 -18.08 -23.73 13.15
C LYS A 357 -17.14 -22.57 13.48
N LYS A 358 -16.79 -21.69 12.53
CA LYS A 358 -15.82 -20.61 12.76
C LYS A 358 -16.44 -19.23 12.51
N LYS A 359 -15.95 -18.20 13.23
CA LYS A 359 -16.29 -16.80 12.98
C LYS A 359 -15.54 -16.32 11.73
N TYR A 360 -16.25 -15.64 10.83
CA TYR A 360 -15.68 -15.07 9.60
C TYR A 360 -15.73 -13.56 9.67
N LEU A 361 -14.59 -12.92 9.37
CA LEU A 361 -14.46 -11.48 9.25
C LEU A 361 -14.32 -11.12 7.76
N LEU A 362 -15.36 -10.50 7.21
CA LEU A 362 -15.36 -10.02 5.84
C LEU A 362 -14.80 -8.61 5.81
N VAL A 363 -13.65 -8.43 5.15
CA VAL A 363 -12.97 -7.14 5.07
C VAL A 363 -13.10 -6.59 3.66
N VAL A 364 -13.75 -5.43 3.52
CA VAL A 364 -13.87 -4.72 2.25
C VAL A 364 -13.06 -3.44 2.33
N GLU A 365 -11.95 -3.38 1.58
CA GLU A 365 -11.15 -2.16 1.51
C GLU A 365 -11.62 -1.21 0.42
N ASN A 366 -11.67 0.10 0.72
CA ASN A 366 -12.19 1.15 -0.16
C ASN A 366 -13.57 0.79 -0.73
N ILE A 367 -14.54 0.57 0.16
CA ILE A 367 -15.91 0.16 -0.19
C ILE A 367 -16.58 1.09 -1.20
N GLU A 368 -16.18 2.36 -1.27
CA GLU A 368 -16.64 3.31 -2.30
C GLU A 368 -16.37 2.84 -3.73
N SER A 369 -15.38 1.96 -3.94
CA SER A 369 -15.08 1.39 -5.25
C SER A 369 -16.09 0.32 -5.65
N LEU A 370 -16.70 -0.39 -4.69
CA LEU A 370 -17.71 -1.42 -4.94
C LEU A 370 -19.13 -0.83 -4.92
N CYS A 371 -19.37 0.10 -4.00
CA CYS A 371 -20.66 0.72 -3.74
C CYS A 371 -20.52 2.25 -3.65
N PRO A 372 -20.25 2.92 -4.78
CA PRO A 372 -20.20 4.37 -4.83
C PRO A 372 -21.59 4.98 -4.60
N ASN A 373 -21.63 6.20 -4.09
CA ASN A 373 -22.86 6.96 -3.90
C ASN A 373 -23.67 7.07 -5.21
N GLN A 374 -24.99 6.83 -5.14
CA GLN A 374 -25.95 6.80 -6.26
C GLN A 374 -25.82 7.97 -7.24
N GLU A 375 -25.52 9.18 -6.75
CA GLU A 375 -25.35 10.39 -7.57
C GLU A 375 -24.14 10.31 -8.51
N ARG A 376 -23.09 9.54 -8.16
CA ARG A 376 -21.87 9.37 -8.96
C ARG A 376 -21.92 8.22 -9.94
N ILE A 377 -22.97 7.38 -9.88
CA ILE A 377 -23.02 6.16 -10.66
C ILE A 377 -23.38 6.48 -12.11
N THR A 378 -22.36 6.54 -12.95
CA THR A 378 -22.49 6.74 -14.39
C THR A 378 -22.68 5.39 -15.11
N GLN A 379 -22.13 4.30 -14.56
CA GLN A 379 -22.13 2.98 -15.19
C GLN A 379 -23.24 2.07 -14.62
N GLN A 380 -24.05 1.47 -15.49
CA GLN A 380 -25.11 0.54 -15.08
C GLN A 380 -24.57 -0.70 -14.35
N MET A 381 -23.32 -1.12 -14.61
CA MET A 381 -22.71 -2.26 -13.93
C MET A 381 -22.49 -2.02 -12.43
N GLU A 382 -22.07 -0.81 -12.04
CA GLU A 382 -21.84 -0.45 -10.63
C GLU A 382 -23.13 -0.45 -9.83
N ARG A 383 -24.25 0.02 -10.42
CA ARG A 383 -25.58 -0.05 -9.78
C ARG A 383 -25.96 -1.49 -9.45
N ARG A 384 -25.82 -2.40 -10.42
CA ARG A 384 -26.17 -3.82 -10.24
C ARG A 384 -25.29 -4.50 -9.19
N LEU A 385 -24.00 -4.20 -9.18
CA LEU A 385 -23.08 -4.71 -8.18
C LEU A 385 -23.43 -4.21 -6.77
N THR A 386 -23.76 -2.92 -6.64
CA THR A 386 -24.20 -2.33 -5.37
C THR A 386 -25.47 -3.00 -4.86
N THR A 387 -26.49 -3.15 -5.72
CA THR A 387 -27.74 -3.83 -5.35
C THR A 387 -27.51 -5.30 -4.98
N THR A 388 -26.66 -6.00 -5.74
CA THR A 388 -26.34 -7.42 -5.47
C THR A 388 -25.60 -7.56 -4.14
N PHE A 389 -24.61 -6.70 -3.89
CA PHE A 389 -23.85 -6.70 -2.64
C PHE A 389 -24.76 -6.45 -1.44
N ILE A 390 -25.61 -5.43 -1.52
CA ILE A 390 -26.64 -5.12 -0.53
C ILE A 390 -27.55 -6.33 -0.25
N THR A 391 -28.07 -6.97 -1.30
CA THR A 391 -28.95 -8.13 -1.15
C THR A 391 -28.24 -9.31 -0.48
N LEU A 392 -26.94 -9.46 -0.70
CA LEU A 392 -26.13 -10.49 -0.06
C LEU A 392 -25.81 -10.15 1.39
N LEU A 393 -25.57 -8.88 1.72
CA LEU A 393 -25.43 -8.44 3.11
C LEU A 393 -26.69 -8.78 3.91
N ASP A 394 -27.86 -8.40 3.40
CA ASP A 394 -29.15 -8.67 4.07
C ASP A 394 -29.38 -10.18 4.26
N LYS A 395 -28.98 -11.01 3.28
CA LYS A 395 -29.17 -12.47 3.33
C LYS A 395 -28.22 -13.20 4.27
N TYR A 396 -26.95 -12.79 4.32
CA TYR A 396 -25.88 -13.55 4.99
C TYR A 396 -25.50 -12.99 6.37
N LEU A 397 -25.72 -11.69 6.63
CA LEU A 397 -25.43 -11.08 7.93
C LEU A 397 -26.48 -11.38 9.01
N ASP A 398 -27.57 -12.08 8.68
CA ASP A 398 -28.50 -12.62 9.67
C ASP A 398 -27.88 -13.76 10.51
N GLY A 399 -26.80 -14.40 10.01
CA GLY A 399 -26.08 -15.44 10.73
C GLY A 399 -25.12 -14.87 11.78
N LYS A 400 -25.19 -15.36 13.03
CA LYS A 400 -24.36 -14.91 14.18
C LYS A 400 -22.83 -15.05 14.04
N ASN A 401 -22.34 -15.58 12.92
CA ASN A 401 -20.93 -15.96 12.74
C ASN A 401 -20.19 -15.13 11.68
N ILE A 402 -20.85 -14.18 10.99
CA ILE A 402 -20.23 -13.36 9.94
C ILE A 402 -20.29 -11.89 10.37
N PHE A 403 -19.14 -11.22 10.37
CA PHE A 403 -19.01 -9.79 10.63
C PHE A 403 -18.41 -9.07 9.43
N LEU A 404 -18.96 -7.91 9.06
CA LEU A 404 -18.43 -7.07 7.99
C LEU A 404 -17.62 -5.91 8.58
N ILE A 405 -16.38 -5.73 8.13
CA ILE A 405 -15.64 -4.47 8.33
C ILE A 405 -15.33 -3.86 6.97
N ALA A 406 -15.80 -2.64 6.76
CA ALA A 406 -15.54 -1.86 5.57
C ALA A 406 -14.59 -0.70 5.88
N THR A 407 -13.67 -0.38 4.98
CA THR A 407 -12.87 0.86 5.08
C THR A 407 -13.22 1.82 3.96
N THR A 408 -13.26 3.11 4.29
CA THR A 408 -13.40 4.18 3.29
C THR A 408 -12.55 5.39 3.65
N ASN A 409 -12.03 6.11 2.67
CA ASN A 409 -11.31 7.37 2.96
C ASN A 409 -12.27 8.55 3.13
N ARG A 410 -13.47 8.46 2.57
CA ARG A 410 -14.44 9.56 2.52
C ARG A 410 -15.84 9.00 2.73
N LEU A 411 -16.46 9.37 3.84
CA LEU A 411 -17.82 8.92 4.19
C LEU A 411 -18.84 9.25 3.08
N GLU A 412 -18.70 10.43 2.46
CA GLU A 412 -19.58 10.92 1.40
C GLU A 412 -19.51 10.15 0.07
N SER A 413 -18.48 9.32 -0.13
CA SER A 413 -18.35 8.52 -1.35
C SER A 413 -19.07 7.18 -1.30
N VAL A 414 -19.50 6.75 -0.12
CA VAL A 414 -20.20 5.49 0.10
C VAL A 414 -21.70 5.69 -0.07
N ASP A 415 -22.36 4.69 -0.63
CA ASP A 415 -23.81 4.67 -0.78
C ASP A 415 -24.55 4.76 0.56
N ASN A 416 -25.64 5.56 0.59
CA ASN A 416 -26.43 5.79 1.80
C ASN A 416 -27.22 4.55 2.23
N ASP A 417 -27.54 3.64 1.31
CA ASP A 417 -28.31 2.44 1.63
C ASP A 417 -27.47 1.40 2.38
N LEU A 418 -26.14 1.45 2.25
CA LEU A 418 -25.24 0.62 3.05
C LEU A 418 -25.14 1.11 4.51
N ARG A 419 -25.28 2.41 4.74
CA ARG A 419 -25.15 3.06 6.05
C ARG A 419 -26.45 3.05 6.86
N ARG A 420 -27.45 2.27 6.41
CA ARG A 420 -28.71 2.11 7.14
C ARG A 420 -28.55 1.03 8.23
N PRO A 421 -29.17 1.23 9.41
CA PRO A 421 -29.22 0.20 10.44
C PRO A 421 -29.79 -1.12 9.90
N GLY A 422 -29.16 -2.24 10.27
CA GLY A 422 -29.38 -3.59 9.77
C GLY A 422 -28.27 -4.09 8.82
N ARG A 423 -27.40 -3.21 8.33
CA ARG A 423 -26.26 -3.51 7.44
C ARG A 423 -24.94 -3.06 8.07
N ILE A 424 -24.60 -1.80 7.90
CA ILE A 424 -23.50 -1.13 8.59
C ILE A 424 -24.13 -0.25 9.67
N ASP A 425 -24.01 -0.71 10.91
CA ASP A 425 -24.69 -0.11 12.05
C ASP A 425 -23.82 0.94 12.74
N GLU A 426 -22.51 0.73 12.71
CA GLU A 426 -21.53 1.54 13.43
C GLU A 426 -20.53 2.18 12.48
N GLU A 427 -20.27 3.47 12.69
CA GLU A 427 -19.28 4.25 11.96
C GLU A 427 -18.20 4.71 12.94
N ILE A 428 -16.94 4.39 12.64
CA ILE A 428 -15.80 4.75 13.48
C ILE A 428 -14.84 5.62 12.67
N GLU A 429 -14.64 6.84 13.16
CA GLU A 429 -13.68 7.78 12.59
C GLU A 429 -12.28 7.50 13.15
N ILE A 430 -11.36 7.12 12.27
CA ILE A 430 -9.94 7.03 12.59
C ILE A 430 -9.30 8.35 12.17
N GLY A 431 -9.10 9.24 13.14
CA GLY A 431 -8.50 10.56 12.96
C GLY A 431 -6.98 10.54 12.74
N ILE A 432 -6.42 11.73 12.55
CA ILE A 432 -4.96 11.92 12.58
C ILE A 432 -4.50 11.76 14.03
N PRO A 433 -3.40 11.02 14.30
CA PRO A 433 -2.95 10.76 15.67
C PRO A 433 -2.58 12.06 16.40
N ASN A 434 -3.01 12.18 17.66
CA ASN A 434 -2.64 13.29 18.55
C ASN A 434 -1.17 13.18 18.96
N GLN A 435 -0.62 14.21 19.63
CA GLN A 435 0.79 14.21 20.05
C GLN A 435 1.16 12.98 20.90
N GLN A 436 0.28 12.56 21.82
CA GLN A 436 0.47 11.37 22.64
C GLN A 436 0.42 10.08 21.80
N ASP A 437 -0.53 9.97 20.86
CA ASP A 437 -0.62 8.82 19.96
C ASP A 437 0.62 8.72 19.05
N ARG A 438 1.12 9.86 18.54
CA ARG A 438 2.35 9.92 17.74
C ARG A 438 3.55 9.44 18.54
N PHE A 439 3.66 9.84 19.81
CA PHE A 439 4.70 9.35 20.72
C PHE A 439 4.62 7.83 20.91
N GLU A 440 3.43 7.28 21.16
CA GLU A 440 3.24 5.83 21.29
C GLU A 440 3.60 5.07 20.01
N ILE A 441 3.19 5.58 18.84
CA ILE A 441 3.51 4.99 17.54
C ILE A 441 5.02 5.02 17.28
N LEU A 442 5.69 6.15 17.54
CA LEU A 442 7.13 6.29 17.37
C LEU A 442 7.90 5.36 18.32
N ASN A 443 7.49 5.28 19.59
CA ASN A 443 8.11 4.41 20.58
C ASN A 443 8.03 2.94 20.13
N LEU A 444 6.86 2.47 19.71
CA LEU A 444 6.70 1.10 19.21
C LEU A 444 7.54 0.81 17.97
N LYS A 445 7.62 1.75 17.01
CA LYS A 445 8.44 1.55 15.82
C LYS A 445 9.94 1.55 16.14
N LEU A 446 10.37 2.41 17.06
CA LEU A 446 11.77 2.52 17.45
C LEU A 446 12.25 1.33 18.27
N ARG A 447 11.40 0.60 19.00
CA ARG A 447 11.80 -0.68 19.64
C ARG A 447 12.40 -1.69 18.66
N THR A 448 12.05 -1.60 17.38
CA THR A 448 12.57 -2.50 16.35
C THR A 448 13.89 -2.03 15.71
N ILE A 449 14.34 -0.80 16.00
CA ILE A 449 15.50 -0.15 15.36
C ILE A 449 16.47 0.30 16.45
N ALA A 450 17.78 0.07 16.28
CA ALA A 450 18.79 0.58 17.22
C ALA A 450 18.78 2.12 17.26
N ASN A 451 18.55 2.69 18.45
CA ASN A 451 18.39 4.13 18.67
C ASN A 451 19.02 4.58 20.00
N ASP A 452 19.57 5.80 20.02
CA ASP A 452 20.13 6.44 21.22
C ASP A 452 19.21 7.56 21.77
N LEU A 453 17.95 7.56 21.34
CA LEU A 453 16.99 8.64 21.64
C LEU A 453 16.43 8.54 23.06
N ASN A 454 16.40 9.67 23.76
CA ASN A 454 15.71 9.80 25.05
C ASN A 454 14.19 9.99 24.88
N GLU A 455 13.41 9.69 25.94
CA GLU A 455 11.94 9.90 25.91
C GLU A 455 11.57 11.38 25.65
N ASP A 456 12.34 12.33 26.18
CA ASP A 456 12.07 13.76 25.98
C ASP A 456 12.37 14.22 24.55
N GLU A 457 13.37 13.61 23.90
CA GLU A 457 13.66 13.85 22.48
C GLU A 457 12.53 13.30 21.59
N LEU A 458 11.93 12.16 21.96
CA LEU A 458 10.77 11.62 21.27
C LEU A 458 9.52 12.48 21.43
N LYS A 459 9.31 13.10 22.60
CA LYS A 459 8.26 14.09 22.79
C LYS A 459 8.48 15.30 21.87
N LEU A 460 9.71 15.78 21.74
CA LEU A 460 10.07 16.89 20.86
C LEU A 460 9.80 16.56 19.38
N ILE A 461 10.15 15.35 18.92
CA ILE A 461 9.85 14.88 17.56
C ILE A 461 8.32 14.79 17.35
N SER A 462 7.60 14.32 18.36
CA SER A 462 6.13 14.18 18.33
C SER A 462 5.43 15.55 18.23
N GLU A 463 6.00 16.58 18.84
CA GLU A 463 5.56 17.97 18.74
C GLU A 463 5.81 18.54 17.33
N LYS A 464 7.02 18.34 16.78
CA LYS A 464 7.40 18.78 15.43
C LYS A 464 6.64 18.07 14.30
N THR A 465 6.12 16.87 14.52
CA THR A 465 5.41 16.03 13.52
C THR A 465 3.90 16.29 13.48
N HIS A 466 3.50 17.55 13.58
CA HIS A 466 2.09 17.91 13.51
C HIS A 466 1.45 17.47 12.17
N GLY A 467 0.31 16.77 12.24
CA GLY A 467 -0.44 16.33 11.05
C GLY A 467 0.09 15.08 10.35
N PHE A 468 1.15 14.45 10.88
CA PHE A 468 1.70 13.21 10.32
C PHE A 468 0.75 12.02 10.62
N SER A 469 0.46 11.22 9.59
CA SER A 469 -0.24 9.94 9.76
C SER A 469 0.71 8.85 10.24
N GLY A 470 0.19 7.70 10.70
CA GLY A 470 1.02 6.55 11.08
C GLY A 470 1.98 6.12 9.96
N SER A 471 1.54 6.16 8.70
CA SER A 471 2.37 5.88 7.53
C SER A 471 3.46 6.94 7.28
N ASP A 472 3.21 8.20 7.65
CA ASP A 472 4.20 9.27 7.55
C ASP A 472 5.27 9.12 8.63
N LEU A 473 4.89 8.76 9.87
CA LEU A 473 5.81 8.47 10.97
C LEU A 473 6.69 7.26 10.65
N GLU A 474 6.13 6.23 10.02
CA GLU A 474 6.91 5.09 9.54
C GLU A 474 7.90 5.50 8.44
N ASN A 475 7.47 6.35 7.50
CA ASN A 475 8.36 6.92 6.49
C ASN A 475 9.45 7.81 7.10
N LEU A 476 9.13 8.55 8.17
CA LEU A 476 10.08 9.36 8.94
C LEU A 476 11.18 8.49 9.55
N CYS A 477 10.79 7.43 10.26
CA CYS A 477 11.75 6.47 10.83
C CYS A 477 12.62 5.82 9.73
N ARG A 478 12.00 5.43 8.61
CA ARG A 478 12.72 4.84 7.47
C ARG A 478 13.72 5.80 6.84
N LYS A 479 13.37 7.09 6.72
CA LYS A 479 14.26 8.12 6.19
C LYS A 479 15.36 8.50 7.16
N ALA A 480 15.07 8.63 8.45
CA ALA A 480 16.08 8.84 9.47
C ALA A 480 17.13 7.71 9.42
N ASN A 481 16.70 6.45 9.31
CA ASN A 481 17.60 5.30 9.16
C ASN A 481 18.43 5.37 7.86
N HIS A 482 17.83 5.85 6.75
CA HIS A 482 18.57 6.10 5.52
C HIS A 482 19.67 7.18 5.70
N TYR A 483 19.38 8.26 6.43
CA TYR A 483 20.39 9.30 6.72
C TYR A 483 21.49 8.78 7.65
N ALA A 484 21.15 8.00 8.67
CA ALA A 484 22.14 7.33 9.55
C ALA A 484 23.10 6.43 8.77
N ARG A 485 22.58 5.67 7.78
CA ARG A 485 23.41 4.86 6.88
C ARG A 485 24.30 5.70 5.96
N LYS A 486 23.83 6.88 5.56
CA LYS A 486 24.55 7.78 4.65
C LYS A 486 25.71 8.50 5.35
N SER A 487 25.60 8.79 6.64
CA SER A 487 26.62 9.49 7.43
C SER A 487 27.88 8.67 7.76
N LYS A 488 27.93 7.36 7.42
CA LYS A 488 29.09 6.46 7.64
C LYS A 488 29.67 6.51 9.07
N GLN A 489 28.82 6.72 10.08
CA GLN A 489 29.24 6.62 11.47
C GLN A 489 29.42 5.14 11.88
N PRO A 490 30.38 4.84 12.78
CA PRO A 490 30.69 3.46 13.19
C PRO A 490 29.55 2.81 13.98
N ASP A 491 28.77 3.61 14.70
CA ASP A 491 27.58 3.18 15.43
C ASP A 491 26.34 3.48 14.58
N MET A 492 25.60 2.42 14.20
CA MET A 492 24.43 2.50 13.31
C MET A 492 23.17 3.05 14.01
N ASN A 493 23.34 3.77 15.11
CA ASN A 493 22.26 4.22 15.97
C ASN A 493 21.61 5.50 15.44
N LEU A 494 20.30 5.59 15.62
CA LEU A 494 19.51 6.76 15.26
C LEU A 494 19.66 7.88 16.27
N ASN A 495 20.03 9.07 15.79
CA ASN A 495 20.14 10.30 16.58
C ASN A 495 19.08 11.34 16.15
N ILE A 496 18.88 12.37 16.99
CA ILE A 496 17.91 13.44 16.72
C ILE A 496 18.19 14.20 15.42
N GLU A 497 19.48 14.42 15.07
CA GLU A 497 19.89 15.08 13.83
C GLU A 497 19.40 14.34 12.58
N HIS A 498 19.32 13.01 12.61
CA HIS A 498 18.80 12.24 11.47
C HIS A 498 17.30 12.47 11.28
N PHE A 499 16.55 12.65 12.37
CA PHE A 499 15.13 12.99 12.33
C PHE A 499 14.90 14.43 11.85
N GLU A 500 15.71 15.39 12.29
CA GLU A 500 15.63 16.77 11.81
C GLU A 500 15.89 16.87 10.31
N ASN A 501 16.92 16.17 9.82
CA ASN A 501 17.19 16.07 8.39
C ASN A 501 16.02 15.41 7.63
N ALA A 502 15.40 14.37 8.19
CA ALA A 502 14.27 13.71 7.56
C ALA A 502 13.00 14.59 7.50
N LEU A 503 12.75 15.41 8.52
CA LEU A 503 11.62 16.34 8.57
C LEU A 503 11.68 17.42 7.48
N THR A 504 12.87 17.81 7.02
CA THR A 504 13.00 18.78 5.92
C THR A 504 12.47 18.25 4.58
N VAL A 505 12.48 16.93 4.39
CA VAL A 505 12.11 16.29 3.11
C VAL A 505 10.69 15.71 3.14
N ILE A 506 10.25 15.22 4.30
CA ILE A 506 8.97 14.52 4.42
C ILE A 506 7.84 15.51 4.65
N ARG A 507 6.91 15.53 3.70
CA ARG A 507 5.64 16.23 3.84
C ARG A 507 4.52 15.26 4.26
N PRO A 508 3.71 15.60 5.27
CA PRO A 508 2.64 14.74 5.76
C PRO A 508 1.60 14.45 4.68
N THR A 509 1.18 13.19 4.57
CA THR A 509 0.27 12.72 3.52
C THR A 509 -1.13 13.33 3.68
N SER A 510 -1.59 13.55 4.92
CA SER A 510 -2.84 14.27 5.21
C SER A 510 -2.86 15.69 4.65
N MET A 511 -1.71 16.37 4.62
CA MET A 511 -1.59 17.71 4.02
C MET A 511 -1.37 17.66 2.50
N ARG A 512 -1.04 16.51 1.88
CA ARG A 512 -0.88 16.45 0.41
C ARG A 512 -2.19 16.61 -0.36
N GLU A 513 -3.34 16.35 0.28
CA GLU A 513 -4.66 16.66 -0.29
C GLU A 513 -5.05 18.15 -0.14
N VAL A 514 -4.31 18.91 0.69
CA VAL A 514 -4.55 20.33 0.96
C VAL A 514 -3.43 21.14 0.31
N ILE A 515 -3.74 21.91 -0.75
CA ILE A 515 -2.78 22.88 -1.29
C ILE A 515 -2.64 23.99 -0.25
N LEU A 516 -1.72 23.80 0.70
CA LEU A 516 -1.31 24.82 1.65
C LEU A 516 -0.31 25.71 0.93
N GLU A 517 -0.67 26.98 0.74
CA GLU A 517 0.30 27.97 0.30
C GLU A 517 1.12 28.36 1.52
N VAL A 518 2.45 28.25 1.46
CA VAL A 518 3.31 28.94 2.41
C VAL A 518 3.61 30.30 1.81
N PRO A 519 2.94 31.39 2.26
CA PRO A 519 3.29 32.71 1.79
C PRO A 519 4.76 33.02 2.07
N LYS A 520 5.40 33.73 1.14
CA LYS A 520 6.81 34.16 1.27
C LYS A 520 6.95 35.57 1.86
N VAL A 521 5.83 36.22 2.18
CA VAL A 521 5.79 37.62 2.63
C VAL A 521 6.07 37.66 4.13
N LYS A 522 6.93 38.58 4.57
CA LYS A 522 7.27 38.81 5.98
C LYS A 522 6.75 40.17 6.47
N TRP A 523 6.80 40.42 7.78
CA TRP A 523 6.44 41.74 8.33
C TRP A 523 7.35 42.87 7.85
N SER A 524 8.60 42.53 7.47
CA SER A 524 9.57 43.47 6.87
C SER A 524 9.16 44.01 5.52
N ASP A 525 8.28 43.31 4.81
CA ASP A 525 7.88 43.63 3.44
C ASP A 525 6.65 44.56 3.41
N ILE A 526 6.10 44.87 4.59
CA ILE A 526 4.90 45.71 4.77
C ILE A 526 5.31 46.95 5.55
N GLY A 527 5.27 48.12 4.91
CA GLY A 527 5.52 49.40 5.57
C GLY A 527 4.40 49.80 6.54
N GLY A 528 4.78 50.36 7.69
CA GLY A 528 3.92 51.00 8.68
C GLY A 528 2.91 50.10 9.38
N GLN A 529 1.79 50.71 9.78
CA GLN A 529 0.61 50.08 10.40
C GLN A 529 0.92 49.28 11.68
N HIS A 530 1.78 49.80 12.55
CA HIS A 530 2.21 49.11 13.79
C HIS A 530 1.04 48.69 14.68
N GLU A 531 0.03 49.55 14.82
CA GLU A 531 -1.16 49.23 15.62
C GLU A 531 -1.97 48.09 15.02
N LEU A 532 -2.14 48.07 13.70
CA LEU A 532 -2.80 46.98 13.00
C LEU A 532 -2.06 45.66 13.18
N LYS A 533 -0.72 45.67 12.99
CA LYS A 533 0.14 44.49 13.16
C LYS A 533 0.00 43.92 14.56
N LYS A 534 0.06 44.78 15.58
CA LYS A 534 -0.09 44.40 16.98
C LYS A 534 -1.47 43.78 17.26
N ARG A 535 -2.56 44.42 16.80
CA ARG A 535 -3.92 43.89 16.98
C ARG A 535 -4.11 42.53 16.31
N LEU A 536 -3.56 42.34 15.10
CA LEU A 536 -3.66 41.05 14.41
C LEU A 536 -2.82 39.96 15.11
N GLU A 537 -1.63 40.31 15.62
CA GLU A 537 -0.82 39.40 16.42
C GLU A 537 -1.54 38.96 17.71
N GLU A 538 -2.19 39.91 18.39
CA GLU A 538 -3.03 39.64 19.56
C GLU A 538 -4.20 38.72 19.24
N MET A 539 -4.83 38.86 18.08
CA MET A 539 -6.00 38.07 17.71
C MET A 539 -5.68 36.67 17.18
N VAL A 540 -4.54 36.49 16.51
CA VAL A 540 -4.19 35.21 15.85
C VAL A 540 -3.11 34.44 16.60
N VAL A 541 -2.08 35.12 17.09
CA VAL A 541 -0.89 34.48 17.68
C VAL A 541 -1.08 34.20 19.17
N TRP A 542 -1.68 35.12 19.91
CA TRP A 542 -1.86 34.95 21.36
C TRP A 542 -2.77 33.76 21.72
N PRO A 543 -3.87 33.46 21.00
CA PRO A 543 -4.67 32.27 21.27
C PRO A 543 -3.89 30.96 21.15
N LEU A 544 -2.85 30.95 20.31
CA LEU A 544 -2.02 29.78 20.08
C LEU A 544 -0.86 29.69 21.09
N LYS A 545 -0.22 30.82 21.43
CA LYS A 545 0.91 30.87 22.37
C LYS A 545 0.49 30.84 23.84
N TYR A 546 -0.64 31.46 24.18
CA TYR A 546 -1.07 31.72 25.56
C TYR A 546 -2.48 31.14 25.85
N ALA A 547 -2.77 29.96 25.31
CA ALA A 547 -4.06 29.29 25.46
C ALA A 547 -4.45 29.11 26.95
N ASP A 548 -3.53 28.63 27.79
CA ASP A 548 -3.77 28.40 29.22
C ASP A 548 -4.09 29.69 29.98
N ALA A 549 -3.44 30.80 29.60
CA ALA A 549 -3.67 32.10 30.22
C ALA A 549 -5.05 32.64 29.85
N LEU A 550 -5.48 32.47 28.60
CA LEU A 550 -6.81 32.87 28.12
C LEU A 550 -7.92 32.03 28.76
N GLU A 551 -7.70 30.72 28.91
CA GLU A 551 -8.63 29.81 29.57
C GLU A 551 -8.81 30.18 31.06
N ARG A 552 -7.70 30.45 31.76
CA ARG A 552 -7.73 30.92 33.16
C ARG A 552 -8.43 32.27 33.33
N LEU A 553 -8.31 33.16 32.36
CA LEU A 553 -8.93 34.49 32.39
C LEU A 553 -10.35 34.50 31.80
N HIS A 554 -10.87 33.34 31.36
CA HIS A 554 -12.16 33.20 30.69
C HIS A 554 -12.36 34.18 29.51
N VAL A 555 -11.27 34.48 28.79
CA VAL A 555 -11.31 35.37 27.63
C VAL A 555 -11.78 34.59 26.41
N GLN A 556 -12.83 35.07 25.76
CA GLN A 556 -13.33 34.50 24.52
C GLN A 556 -12.36 34.79 23.37
N VAL A 557 -11.84 33.72 22.75
CA VAL A 557 -10.96 33.80 21.59
C VAL A 557 -11.77 34.28 20.37
N PRO A 558 -11.29 35.28 19.61
CA PRO A 558 -11.97 35.71 18.39
C PRO A 558 -11.92 34.62 17.32
N LYS A 559 -13.06 34.27 16.74
CA LYS A 559 -13.17 33.18 15.75
C LYS A 559 -12.92 33.66 14.32
N GLY A 560 -13.45 34.83 14.01
CA GLY A 560 -13.36 35.45 12.70
C GLY A 560 -12.93 36.91 12.78
N ILE A 561 -12.00 37.27 11.91
CA ILE A 561 -11.50 38.62 11.73
C ILE A 561 -11.91 39.09 10.34
N LEU A 562 -12.62 40.20 10.25
CA LEU A 562 -12.97 40.84 8.98
C LEU A 562 -12.14 42.12 8.83
N MET A 563 -11.20 42.09 7.89
CA MET A 563 -10.40 43.24 7.47
C MET A 563 -11.14 44.00 6.36
N TYR A 564 -11.35 45.28 6.56
CA TYR A 564 -11.98 46.16 5.56
C TYR A 564 -11.20 47.45 5.39
N GLY A 565 -11.27 48.04 4.20
CA GLY A 565 -10.56 49.27 3.89
C GLY A 565 -10.50 49.52 2.39
N PRO A 566 -9.89 50.62 1.95
CA PRO A 566 -9.78 50.95 0.54
C PRO A 566 -8.94 49.90 -0.22
N PRO A 567 -9.19 49.73 -1.53
CA PRO A 567 -8.42 48.81 -2.35
C PRO A 567 -6.94 49.22 -2.37
N GLY A 568 -6.03 48.26 -2.50
CA GLY A 568 -4.59 48.53 -2.60
C GLY A 568 -3.88 48.85 -1.28
N CYS A 569 -4.54 48.71 -0.12
CA CYS A 569 -3.96 48.94 1.22
C CYS A 569 -3.50 47.64 1.89
N SER A 570 -2.72 46.81 1.19
CA SER A 570 -2.02 45.63 1.74
C SER A 570 -2.82 44.57 2.53
N LYS A 571 -4.16 44.59 2.58
CA LYS A 571 -5.00 43.62 3.31
C LYS A 571 -4.61 42.15 3.05
N THR A 572 -4.48 41.76 1.78
CA THR A 572 -4.05 40.41 1.37
C THR A 572 -2.59 40.11 1.75
N MET A 573 -1.69 41.12 1.70
CA MET A 573 -0.29 40.95 2.10
C MET A 573 -0.15 40.78 3.61
N VAL A 574 -0.92 41.52 4.41
CA VAL A 574 -0.92 41.45 5.87
C VAL A 574 -1.38 40.07 6.34
N ALA A 575 -2.46 39.51 5.76
CA ALA A 575 -2.89 38.14 6.05
C ALA A 575 -1.84 37.08 5.69
N LYS A 576 -1.10 37.30 4.59
CA LYS A 576 0.00 36.41 4.20
C LYS A 576 1.20 36.53 5.15
N ALA A 577 1.56 37.74 5.57
CA ALA A 577 2.68 37.97 6.49
C ALA A 577 2.43 37.34 7.87
N ILE A 578 1.23 37.49 8.42
CA ILE A 578 0.91 36.89 9.72
C ILE A 578 0.99 35.37 9.69
N ALA A 579 0.59 34.74 8.58
CA ALA A 579 0.69 33.30 8.42
C ALA A 579 2.15 32.82 8.34
N THR A 580 3.00 33.53 7.58
CA THR A 580 4.44 33.22 7.47
C THR A 580 5.15 33.34 8.83
N GLU A 581 4.90 34.43 9.56
CA GLU A 581 5.59 34.76 10.81
C GLU A 581 5.14 33.85 11.96
N SER A 582 3.89 33.43 11.92
CA SER A 582 3.33 32.49 12.89
C SER A 582 3.59 31.02 12.51
N SER A 583 4.20 30.77 11.34
CA SER A 583 4.39 29.42 10.79
C SER A 583 3.10 28.58 10.75
N LEU A 584 1.97 29.22 10.47
CA LEU A 584 0.65 28.59 10.43
C LEU A 584 0.29 28.13 9.03
N ASN A 585 -0.50 27.07 8.95
CA ASN A 585 -1.01 26.58 7.68
C ASN A 585 -1.97 27.62 7.08
N PHE A 586 -1.70 28.08 5.86
CA PHE A 586 -2.48 29.14 5.22
C PHE A 586 -3.27 28.60 4.03
N ILE A 587 -4.59 28.79 4.07
CA ILE A 587 -5.52 28.39 3.02
C ILE A 587 -6.17 29.65 2.46
N ALA A 588 -5.70 30.10 1.30
CA ALA A 588 -6.26 31.25 0.61
C ALA A 588 -7.39 30.84 -0.34
N VAL A 589 -8.52 31.52 -0.23
CA VAL A 589 -9.67 31.35 -1.12
C VAL A 589 -10.12 32.72 -1.60
N LYS A 590 -10.15 32.91 -2.92
CA LYS A 590 -10.70 34.12 -3.54
C LYS A 590 -12.20 33.96 -3.74
N GLY A 591 -12.97 35.01 -3.46
CA GLY A 591 -14.43 35.01 -3.59
C GLY A 591 -14.95 34.39 -4.90
N PRO A 592 -14.49 34.87 -6.07
CA PRO A 592 -14.92 34.33 -7.37
C PRO A 592 -14.51 32.87 -7.65
N GLU A 593 -13.47 32.34 -6.98
CA GLU A 593 -13.03 30.96 -7.20
C GLU A 593 -14.01 29.92 -6.65
N LEU A 594 -14.79 30.28 -5.62
CA LEU A 594 -15.81 29.39 -5.05
C LEU A 594 -16.99 29.15 -6.00
N PHE A 595 -17.27 30.08 -6.91
CA PHE A 595 -18.34 29.93 -7.92
C PHE A 595 -17.86 29.26 -9.22
N SER A 596 -16.63 29.53 -9.66
CA SER A 596 -16.15 29.18 -11.01
C SER A 596 -15.56 27.77 -11.13
N LYS A 597 -14.85 27.28 -10.10
CA LYS A 597 -14.23 25.94 -10.14
C LYS A 597 -15.25 24.80 -9.94
N TRP A 598 -16.46 25.10 -9.45
CA TRP A 598 -17.41 24.11 -8.94
C TRP A 598 -18.83 24.43 -9.40
N VAL A 599 -19.08 24.33 -10.71
CA VAL A 599 -20.43 24.47 -11.28
C VAL A 599 -21.29 23.29 -10.80
N GLY A 600 -22.22 23.55 -9.88
CA GLY A 600 -23.17 22.57 -9.33
C GLY A 600 -22.84 21.99 -7.95
N GLU A 601 -21.62 22.20 -7.42
CA GLU A 601 -21.15 21.64 -6.13
C GLU A 601 -20.54 22.69 -5.17
N SER A 602 -20.88 23.97 -5.31
CA SER A 602 -20.24 25.07 -4.55
C SER A 602 -20.40 24.92 -3.02
N GLU A 603 -21.53 24.38 -2.53
CA GLU A 603 -21.73 24.09 -1.10
C GLU A 603 -20.76 23.02 -0.58
N ARG A 604 -20.60 21.93 -1.34
CA ARG A 604 -19.69 20.84 -1.00
C ARG A 604 -18.25 21.33 -0.93
N ALA A 605 -17.87 22.23 -1.84
CA ALA A 605 -16.54 22.84 -1.84
C ALA A 605 -16.28 23.66 -0.57
N VAL A 606 -17.28 24.38 -0.05
CA VAL A 606 -17.18 25.09 1.24
C VAL A 606 -17.03 24.10 2.40
N ARG A 607 -17.87 23.06 2.49
CA ARG A 607 -17.73 22.04 3.56
C ARG A 607 -16.36 21.37 3.52
N GLU A 608 -15.89 21.03 2.33
CA GLU A 608 -14.58 20.42 2.12
C GLU A 608 -13.44 21.38 2.48
N LEU A 609 -13.56 22.68 2.19
CA LEU A 609 -12.59 23.71 2.61
C LEU A 609 -12.44 23.73 4.14
N PHE A 610 -13.55 23.82 4.87
CA PHE A 610 -13.53 23.83 6.33
C PHE A 610 -13.04 22.49 6.89
N ARG A 611 -13.43 21.36 6.29
CA ARG A 611 -12.91 20.03 6.64
C ARG A 611 -11.38 19.96 6.50
N ARG A 612 -10.83 20.48 5.39
CA ARG A 612 -9.38 20.55 5.15
C ARG A 612 -8.67 21.44 6.16
N ALA A 613 -9.25 22.60 6.46
CA ALA A 613 -8.71 23.50 7.46
C ALA A 613 -8.66 22.87 8.86
N ARG A 614 -9.69 22.10 9.24
CA ARG A 614 -9.71 21.33 10.50
C ARG A 614 -8.60 20.28 10.55
N LEU A 615 -8.40 19.53 9.47
CA LEU A 615 -7.31 18.54 9.39
C LEU A 615 -5.92 19.18 9.41
N ALA A 616 -5.82 20.42 8.95
CA ALA A 616 -4.58 21.20 8.94
C ALA A 616 -4.42 22.12 10.17
N ALA A 617 -5.32 22.08 11.16
CA ALA A 617 -5.22 22.93 12.34
C ALA A 617 -3.90 22.68 13.08
N PRO A 618 -3.11 23.68 13.50
CA PRO A 618 -3.45 25.09 13.51
C PRO A 618 -3.36 25.75 12.14
N ALA A 619 -4.45 26.37 11.68
CA ALA A 619 -4.59 26.89 10.32
C ALA A 619 -5.38 28.20 10.26
N ILE A 620 -5.03 29.01 9.25
CA ILE A 620 -5.73 30.23 8.87
C ILE A 620 -6.47 29.99 7.56
N ILE A 621 -7.79 30.21 7.57
CA ILE A 621 -8.60 30.30 6.34
C ILE A 621 -8.70 31.77 5.97
N PHE A 622 -8.14 32.15 4.82
CA PHE A 622 -8.19 33.50 4.31
C PHE A 622 -9.16 33.63 3.15
N PHE A 623 -10.25 34.37 3.35
CA PHE A 623 -11.21 34.73 2.30
C PHE A 623 -10.88 36.11 1.73
N ASP A 624 -10.35 36.17 0.51
CA ASP A 624 -10.16 37.42 -0.22
C ASP A 624 -11.41 37.78 -1.02
N GLU A 625 -11.74 39.05 -1.10
CA GLU A 625 -12.94 39.55 -1.81
C GLU A 625 -14.23 38.83 -1.37
N ILE A 626 -14.44 38.70 -0.05
CA ILE A 626 -15.61 38.00 0.49
C ILE A 626 -16.93 38.62 0.04
N ASP A 627 -16.94 39.91 -0.30
CA ASP A 627 -18.08 40.64 -0.86
C ASP A 627 -18.57 40.08 -2.20
N ALA A 628 -17.71 39.37 -2.95
CA ALA A 628 -18.14 38.67 -4.16
C ALA A 628 -19.10 37.50 -3.88
N ILE A 629 -19.00 36.88 -2.70
CA ILE A 629 -19.87 35.76 -2.27
C ILE A 629 -20.98 36.26 -1.36
N ALA A 630 -20.67 37.21 -0.48
CA ALA A 630 -21.51 37.65 0.63
C ALA A 630 -22.35 38.90 0.30
N ASN A 631 -22.63 39.17 -0.98
CA ASN A 631 -23.41 40.33 -1.36
C ASN A 631 -24.81 40.26 -0.72
N SER A 632 -25.18 41.34 -0.03
CA SER A 632 -26.47 41.49 0.64
C SER A 632 -27.61 41.12 -0.33
N ARG A 633 -28.59 40.38 0.18
CA ARG A 633 -29.77 39.84 -0.53
C ARG A 633 -30.52 40.90 -1.35
N SER A 634 -29.96 41.30 -2.49
CA SER A 634 -30.57 42.28 -3.36
C SER A 634 -31.61 41.54 -4.20
N SER A 635 -32.86 41.92 -3.99
CA SER A 635 -34.13 41.65 -4.68
C SER A 635 -34.06 41.39 -6.20
N SER A 636 -33.28 40.40 -6.64
CA SER A 636 -33.09 40.05 -8.04
C SER A 636 -33.57 38.62 -8.23
N SER A 637 -34.80 38.50 -8.74
CA SER A 637 -35.55 37.27 -9.02
C SER A 637 -34.92 36.42 -10.14
N ASN A 638 -33.66 36.02 -10.01
CA ASN A 638 -32.95 35.17 -10.98
C ASN A 638 -32.35 33.95 -10.29
N SER A 639 -32.40 32.79 -10.97
CA SER A 639 -31.96 31.47 -10.50
C SER A 639 -30.53 31.39 -9.95
N GLN A 640 -29.68 32.38 -10.24
CA GLN A 640 -28.30 32.48 -9.76
C GLN A 640 -28.20 32.99 -8.31
N ALA A 641 -29.17 33.79 -7.85
CA ALA A 641 -29.25 34.28 -6.47
C ALA A 641 -29.51 33.14 -5.46
N ASN A 642 -30.23 32.10 -5.88
CA ASN A 642 -30.48 30.92 -5.04
C ASN A 642 -29.19 30.12 -4.73
N VAL A 643 -28.17 30.19 -5.60
CA VAL A 643 -26.91 29.46 -5.39
C VAL A 643 -26.03 30.21 -4.39
N SER A 644 -25.90 31.54 -4.53
CA SER A 644 -25.16 32.36 -3.57
C SER A 644 -25.75 32.27 -2.16
N ASP A 645 -27.08 32.30 -2.03
CA ASP A 645 -27.76 32.20 -0.73
C ASP A 645 -27.48 30.87 -0.02
N ARG A 646 -27.44 29.76 -0.76
CA ARG A 646 -27.14 28.44 -0.21
C ARG A 646 -25.66 28.30 0.19
N VAL A 647 -24.75 28.90 -0.58
CA VAL A 647 -23.32 28.96 -0.25
C VAL A 647 -23.09 29.79 1.02
N ILE A 648 -23.75 30.95 1.15
CA ILE A 648 -23.70 31.77 2.38
C ILE A 648 -24.27 30.98 3.56
N ALA A 649 -25.44 30.35 3.42
CA ALA A 649 -26.03 29.54 4.49
C ALA A 649 -25.08 28.41 4.94
N THR A 650 -24.44 27.72 3.98
CA THR A 650 -23.45 26.68 4.28
C THR A 650 -22.22 27.27 4.98
N LEU A 651 -21.70 28.40 4.51
CA LEU A 651 -20.59 29.10 5.16
C LEU A 651 -20.92 29.47 6.61
N LEU A 652 -22.13 29.97 6.88
CA LEU A 652 -22.59 30.28 8.24
C LEU A 652 -22.65 29.03 9.14
N ILE A 653 -23.19 27.92 8.63
CA ILE A 653 -23.24 26.64 9.35
C ILE A 653 -21.83 26.15 9.68
N GLU A 654 -20.91 26.21 8.71
CA GLU A 654 -19.52 25.77 8.92
C GLU A 654 -18.76 26.68 9.89
N MET A 655 -19.00 28.00 9.87
CA MET A 655 -18.44 28.97 10.82
C MET A 655 -18.95 28.73 12.24
N ASP A 656 -20.26 28.52 12.42
CA ASP A 656 -20.85 28.20 13.72
C ASP A 656 -20.34 26.83 14.22
N GLY A 657 -20.09 25.88 13.31
CA GLY A 657 -19.55 24.54 13.60
C GLY A 657 -18.09 24.51 14.06
N ILE A 658 -17.31 25.58 13.85
CA ILE A 658 -15.91 25.66 14.33
C ILE A 658 -15.82 25.75 15.86
N GLU A 659 -16.90 26.15 16.55
CA GLU A 659 -16.93 26.28 18.02
C GLU A 659 -16.43 25.05 18.79
N LYS A 660 -16.53 23.86 18.20
CA LYS A 660 -16.14 22.60 18.86
C LYS A 660 -14.64 22.27 18.75
N LEU A 661 -13.87 22.99 17.93
CA LEU A 661 -12.51 22.60 17.56
C LEU A 661 -11.50 23.74 17.76
N LYS A 662 -10.54 23.54 18.67
CA LYS A 662 -9.46 24.49 18.96
C LYS A 662 -8.48 24.53 17.76
N GLY A 663 -8.17 25.73 17.23
CA GLY A 663 -7.00 25.95 16.35
C GLY A 663 -7.25 26.40 14.90
N VAL A 664 -8.48 26.67 14.47
CA VAL A 664 -8.75 27.27 13.13
C VAL A 664 -9.18 28.72 13.29
N THR A 665 -8.49 29.65 12.62
CA THR A 665 -8.83 31.08 12.61
C THR A 665 -9.30 31.50 11.23
N ILE A 666 -10.41 32.23 11.15
CA ILE A 666 -10.92 32.75 9.87
C ILE A 666 -10.52 34.21 9.74
N ILE A 667 -9.92 34.57 8.61
CA ILE A 667 -9.63 35.95 8.24
C ILE A 667 -10.32 36.23 6.91
N ALA A 668 -11.10 37.30 6.82
CA ALA A 668 -11.72 37.74 5.58
C ALA A 668 -11.26 39.15 5.24
N ALA A 669 -11.12 39.45 3.95
CA ALA A 669 -10.82 40.78 3.44
C ALA A 669 -11.92 41.26 2.50
N THR A 670 -12.33 42.52 2.65
CA THR A 670 -13.27 43.18 1.74
C THR A 670 -12.86 44.62 1.44
N ASN A 671 -13.23 45.11 0.27
CA ASN A 671 -13.18 46.53 -0.06
C ASN A 671 -14.53 47.23 0.16
N ARG A 672 -15.61 46.47 0.34
CA ARG A 672 -17.00 46.94 0.38
C ARG A 672 -17.74 46.34 1.58
N PRO A 673 -17.45 46.82 2.81
CA PRO A 673 -18.10 46.28 4.00
C PRO A 673 -19.62 46.52 4.03
N ASP A 674 -20.09 47.53 3.31
CA ASP A 674 -21.51 47.86 3.11
C ASP A 674 -22.32 46.75 2.40
N CYS A 675 -21.65 45.95 1.57
CA CYS A 675 -22.30 44.88 0.82
C CYS A 675 -22.38 43.56 1.57
N ILE A 676 -21.74 43.43 2.74
CA ILE A 676 -21.67 42.15 3.46
C ILE A 676 -22.99 41.87 4.19
N ASP A 677 -23.50 40.64 4.08
CA ASP A 677 -24.66 40.19 4.85
C ASP A 677 -24.44 40.40 6.37
N PRO A 678 -25.29 41.18 7.06
CA PRO A 678 -25.21 41.39 8.51
C PRO A 678 -25.19 40.10 9.33
N ALA A 679 -25.69 38.98 8.80
CA ALA A 679 -25.60 37.67 9.45
C ALA A 679 -24.15 37.23 9.68
N LEU A 680 -23.22 37.57 8.79
CA LEU A 680 -21.80 37.23 8.92
C LEU A 680 -21.09 38.05 10.00
N MET A 681 -21.59 39.27 10.29
CA MET A 681 -21.04 40.20 11.29
C MET A 681 -21.58 39.97 12.72
N ARG A 682 -22.39 38.93 12.93
CA ARG A 682 -22.92 38.61 14.27
C ARG A 682 -21.82 38.01 15.17
N PRO A 683 -21.88 38.25 16.49
CA PRO A 683 -20.98 37.60 17.44
C PRO A 683 -21.02 36.07 17.32
N GLY A 684 -19.85 35.43 17.35
CA GLY A 684 -19.62 34.02 17.05
C GLY A 684 -19.08 33.74 15.63
N ARG A 685 -19.02 34.75 14.74
CA ARG A 685 -18.61 34.67 13.33
C ARG A 685 -17.49 35.66 13.05
N PHE A 686 -17.73 36.75 12.30
CA PHE A 686 -16.77 37.85 12.18
C PHE A 686 -16.89 38.82 13.37
N ASP A 687 -16.34 38.39 14.49
CA ASP A 687 -16.44 39.05 15.79
C ASP A 687 -15.58 40.31 15.87
N ARG A 688 -14.46 40.31 15.12
CA ARG A 688 -13.48 41.38 15.13
C ARG A 688 -13.42 42.05 13.76
N LEU A 689 -13.77 43.32 13.77
CA LEU A 689 -13.72 44.20 12.61
C LEU A 689 -12.43 45.02 12.68
N VAL A 690 -11.61 44.92 11.64
CA VAL A 690 -10.30 45.55 11.59
C VAL A 690 -10.24 46.49 10.39
N TYR A 691 -10.20 47.79 10.66
CA TYR A 691 -10.08 48.81 9.62
C TYR A 691 -8.61 48.95 9.19
N VAL A 692 -8.38 48.90 7.88
CA VAL A 692 -7.08 49.13 7.26
C VAL A 692 -7.14 50.46 6.52
N PRO A 693 -6.60 51.55 7.09
CA PRO A 693 -6.66 52.89 6.50
C PRO A 693 -5.72 53.04 5.29
N LEU A 694 -5.84 54.18 4.61
CA LEU A 694 -4.81 54.64 3.68
C LEU A 694 -3.49 54.92 4.43
N PRO A 695 -2.33 54.78 3.77
CA PRO A 695 -1.03 54.96 4.42
C PRO A 695 -0.76 56.41 4.79
N ASP A 696 -0.40 56.65 6.05
CA ASP A 696 0.10 57.92 6.56
C ASP A 696 1.45 58.31 5.95
N GLU A 697 1.89 59.56 6.11
CA GLU A 697 3.18 60.06 5.60
C GLU A 697 4.37 59.16 5.97
N GLN A 698 4.46 58.75 7.24
CA GLN A 698 5.48 57.83 7.72
C GLN A 698 5.39 56.46 7.03
N THR A 699 4.17 55.93 6.87
CA THR A 699 3.93 54.64 6.20
C THR A 699 4.31 54.72 4.72
N ARG A 700 4.00 55.83 4.03
CA ARG A 700 4.39 56.04 2.63
C ARG A 700 5.91 56.11 2.47
N SER A 701 6.59 56.81 3.37
CA SER A 701 8.07 56.85 3.40
C SER A 701 8.66 55.45 3.51
N GLU A 702 8.15 54.62 4.43
CA GLU A 702 8.60 53.23 4.58
C GLU A 702 8.33 52.39 3.33
N ILE A 703 7.16 52.54 2.69
CA ILE A 703 6.83 51.84 1.44
C ILE A 703 7.83 52.21 0.33
N PHE A 704 8.16 53.50 0.18
CA PHE A 704 9.19 53.94 -0.77
C PHE A 704 10.55 53.33 -0.45
N GLN A 705 10.98 53.35 0.81
CA GLN A 705 12.25 52.74 1.23
C GLN A 705 12.31 51.23 0.92
N ILE A 706 11.22 50.48 1.17
CA ILE A 706 11.15 49.05 0.87
C ILE A 706 11.29 48.81 -0.64
N ARG A 707 10.61 49.60 -1.48
CA ARG A 707 10.73 49.48 -2.95
C ARG A 707 12.13 49.86 -3.42
N PHE A 708 12.72 50.91 -2.83
CA PHE A 708 14.01 51.44 -3.23
C PHE A 708 15.16 50.49 -2.92
N ARG A 709 15.03 49.59 -1.93
CA ARG A 709 16.00 48.50 -1.70
C ARG A 709 16.15 47.54 -2.89
N HIS A 710 15.13 47.42 -3.72
CA HIS A 710 15.08 46.50 -4.85
C HIS A 710 15.26 47.18 -6.21
N SER A 711 15.40 48.50 -6.25
CA SER A 711 15.50 49.28 -7.49
C SER A 711 16.76 50.16 -7.49
N PRO A 712 17.49 50.25 -8.61
CA PRO A 712 18.64 51.14 -8.73
C PRO A 712 18.14 52.58 -8.91
N ILE A 713 18.41 53.42 -7.91
CA ILE A 713 17.84 54.77 -7.81
C ILE A 713 18.98 55.77 -7.67
N ASP A 714 18.85 56.93 -8.31
CA ASP A 714 19.83 58.00 -8.18
C ASP A 714 19.83 58.58 -6.76
N SER A 715 21.04 58.86 -6.26
CA SER A 715 21.30 59.49 -4.96
C SER A 715 20.61 60.83 -4.75
N ASN A 716 20.22 61.51 -5.83
CA ASN A 716 19.55 62.81 -5.80
C ASN A 716 18.05 62.72 -5.44
N ILE A 717 17.47 61.52 -5.33
CA ILE A 717 16.04 61.35 -5.06
C ILE A 717 15.75 61.48 -3.56
N GLN A 718 14.97 62.50 -3.22
CA GLN A 718 14.50 62.76 -1.86
C GLN A 718 13.15 62.07 -1.62
N ILE A 719 13.11 61.14 -0.67
CA ILE A 719 11.90 60.36 -0.34
C ILE A 719 10.84 61.28 0.26
N GLU A 720 11.24 62.25 1.07
CA GLU A 720 10.36 63.20 1.75
C GLU A 720 9.50 63.97 0.73
N ARG A 721 10.12 64.40 -0.37
CA ARG A 721 9.43 65.12 -1.45
C ARG A 721 8.43 64.22 -2.19
N LEU A 722 8.74 62.93 -2.39
CA LEU A 722 7.78 61.98 -2.97
C LEU A 722 6.59 61.73 -2.05
N VAL A 723 6.81 61.69 -0.73
CA VAL A 723 5.76 61.49 0.28
C VAL A 723 4.77 62.67 0.32
N GLU A 724 5.27 63.90 0.15
CA GLU A 724 4.44 65.11 0.02
C GLU A 724 3.56 65.08 -1.23
N LEU A 725 4.12 64.66 -2.36
CA LEU A 725 3.41 64.60 -3.65
C LEU A 725 2.41 63.44 -3.76
N THR A 726 2.50 62.43 -2.89
CA THR A 726 1.68 61.20 -2.94
C THR A 726 0.60 61.16 -1.86
N LYS A 727 0.09 62.31 -1.44
CA LYS A 727 -1.04 62.39 -0.51
C LYS A 727 -2.26 61.64 -1.06
N ASN A 728 -2.90 60.82 -0.22
CA ASN A 728 -4.03 59.94 -0.55
C ASN A 728 -3.74 58.78 -1.51
N TYR A 729 -2.46 58.48 -1.79
CA TYR A 729 -2.12 57.28 -2.56
C TYR A 729 -2.16 56.05 -1.66
N SER A 730 -2.71 54.95 -2.18
CA SER A 730 -2.63 53.62 -1.59
C SER A 730 -1.25 52.99 -1.80
N GLY A 731 -0.93 51.95 -1.03
CA GLY A 731 0.35 51.24 -1.19
C GLY A 731 0.55 50.63 -2.58
N ALA A 732 -0.53 50.15 -3.20
CA ALA A 732 -0.51 49.65 -4.58
C ALA A 732 -0.24 50.76 -5.60
N GLU A 733 -0.77 51.97 -5.40
CA GLU A 733 -0.54 53.11 -6.28
C GLU A 733 0.89 53.64 -6.15
N ILE A 734 1.44 53.72 -4.93
CA ILE A 734 2.85 54.07 -4.72
C ILE A 734 3.76 53.08 -5.43
N THR A 735 3.44 51.78 -5.32
CA THR A 735 4.17 50.72 -6.03
C THR A 735 4.07 50.91 -7.54
N ALA A 736 2.87 51.22 -8.06
CA ALA A 736 2.67 51.50 -9.48
C ALA A 736 3.45 52.74 -9.94
N VAL A 737 3.58 53.79 -9.11
CA VAL A 737 4.40 54.97 -9.42
C VAL A 737 5.87 54.58 -9.56
N CYS A 738 6.41 53.75 -8.66
CA CYS A 738 7.77 53.24 -8.79
C CYS A 738 7.96 52.41 -10.07
N ASP A 739 7.00 51.54 -10.38
CA ASP A 739 7.07 50.66 -11.55
C ASP A 739 6.96 51.46 -12.85
N GLU A 740 6.07 52.45 -12.93
CA GLU A 740 5.94 53.33 -14.10
C GLU A 740 7.17 54.24 -14.25
N ALA A 741 7.75 54.74 -13.16
CA ALA A 741 9.00 55.49 -13.22
C ALA A 741 10.15 54.63 -13.78
N ALA A 742 10.23 53.34 -13.38
CA ALA A 742 11.20 52.40 -13.94
C ALA A 742 10.94 52.11 -15.42
N LEU A 743 9.68 51.96 -15.84
CA LEU A 743 9.31 51.76 -17.24
C LEU A 743 9.62 53.00 -18.09
N ILE A 744 9.41 54.21 -17.55
CA ILE A 744 9.77 55.46 -18.22
C ILE A 744 11.29 55.56 -18.38
N ALA A 745 12.06 55.23 -17.34
CA ALA A 745 13.52 55.18 -17.42
C ALA A 745 13.99 54.25 -18.54
N LEU A 746 13.39 53.06 -18.64
CA LEU A 746 13.71 52.07 -19.67
C LEU A 746 13.32 52.53 -21.08
N ARG A 747 12.21 53.28 -21.21
CA ARG A 747 11.77 53.86 -22.49
C ARG A 747 12.70 54.98 -22.95
N ASP A 748 13.21 55.77 -22.03
CA ASP A 748 14.15 56.85 -22.33
C ASP A 748 15.54 56.28 -22.67
N ASN A 749 15.99 55.25 -21.96
CA ASN A 749 17.21 54.49 -22.27
C ASN A 749 17.11 53.03 -21.80
N ILE A 750 17.25 52.08 -22.73
CA ILE A 750 17.17 50.63 -22.45
C ILE A 750 18.29 50.18 -21.49
N ASP A 751 19.46 50.84 -21.54
CA ASP A 751 20.63 50.55 -20.71
C ASP A 751 20.73 51.52 -19.50
N ALA A 752 19.62 52.15 -19.09
CA ALA A 752 19.62 53.09 -17.96
C ALA A 752 20.13 52.42 -16.66
N PRO A 753 21.21 52.94 -16.04
CA PRO A 753 21.77 52.33 -14.82
C PRO A 753 20.94 52.65 -13.56
N HIS A 754 20.24 53.79 -13.54
CA HIS A 754 19.48 54.28 -12.38
C HIS A 754 18.19 55.00 -12.80
N ILE A 755 17.20 55.02 -11.91
CA ILE A 755 15.97 55.82 -12.07
C ILE A 755 16.23 57.23 -11.53
N GLU A 756 15.97 58.25 -12.36
CA GLU A 756 16.14 59.67 -12.02
C GLU A 756 14.83 60.33 -11.57
N TRP A 757 14.95 61.52 -10.95
CA TRP A 757 13.80 62.30 -10.46
C TRP A 757 12.78 62.63 -11.55
N GLN A 758 13.23 62.94 -12.77
CA GLN A 758 12.36 63.29 -13.90
C GLN A 758 11.39 62.15 -14.26
N HIS A 759 11.81 60.90 -14.06
CA HIS A 759 10.96 59.74 -14.34
C HIS A 759 9.82 59.63 -13.31
N PHE A 760 10.09 59.96 -12.04
CA PHE A 760 9.07 60.02 -11.00
C PHE A 760 8.06 61.15 -11.23
N GLU A 761 8.49 62.34 -11.67
CA GLU A 761 7.56 63.43 -12.03
C GLU A 761 6.60 63.03 -13.15
N ARG A 762 7.12 62.35 -14.18
CA ARG A 762 6.28 61.83 -15.28
C ARG A 762 5.33 60.72 -14.80
N ALA A 763 5.80 59.82 -13.93
CA ALA A 763 4.98 58.76 -13.35
C ALA A 763 3.85 59.29 -12.43
N LEU A 764 4.12 60.33 -11.64
CA LEU A 764 3.11 60.98 -10.81
C LEU A 764 2.04 61.69 -11.63
N THR A 765 2.39 62.15 -12.84
CA THR A 765 1.43 62.75 -13.77
C THR A 765 0.48 61.71 -14.37
N SER A 766 0.99 60.51 -14.65
CA SER A 766 0.21 59.42 -15.26
C SER A 766 -0.66 58.67 -14.24
N ILE A 767 -0.16 58.45 -13.03
CA ILE A 767 -0.86 57.69 -11.99
C ILE A 767 -1.47 58.64 -10.97
N LYS A 768 -2.82 58.74 -10.99
CA LYS A 768 -3.63 59.51 -10.03
C LYS A 768 -4.26 58.60 -8.97
N PRO A 769 -4.56 59.12 -7.76
CA PRO A 769 -5.23 58.35 -6.72
C PRO A 769 -6.63 57.95 -7.18
N ARG A 770 -6.96 56.67 -7.08
CA ARG A 770 -8.24 56.08 -7.50
C ARG A 770 -9.31 56.14 -6.41
N THR A 771 -8.90 56.29 -5.16
CA THR A 771 -9.82 56.30 -4.02
C THR A 771 -10.44 57.69 -3.88
N SER A 772 -11.76 57.79 -4.02
CA SER A 772 -12.48 59.05 -3.83
C SER A 772 -12.63 59.40 -2.35
N ASP A 773 -12.61 60.71 -2.03
CA ASP A 773 -12.84 61.19 -0.67
C ASP A 773 -14.22 60.79 -0.12
N GLU A 774 -15.21 60.62 -0.99
CA GLU A 774 -16.53 60.12 -0.61
C GLU A 774 -16.48 58.66 -0.13
N HIS A 775 -15.71 57.80 -0.80
CA HIS A 775 -15.55 56.41 -0.38
C HIS A 775 -14.83 56.31 0.97
N ILE A 776 -13.83 57.16 1.21
CA ILE A 776 -13.13 57.22 2.50
C ILE A 776 -14.11 57.61 3.61
N ARG A 777 -14.92 58.66 3.40
CA ARG A 777 -15.94 59.08 4.37
C ARG A 777 -16.95 57.98 4.68
N ARG A 778 -17.36 57.19 3.69
CA ARG A 778 -18.27 56.04 3.90
C ARG A 778 -17.62 54.97 4.76
N LEU A 779 -16.35 54.65 4.53
CA LEU A 779 -15.60 53.70 5.36
C LEU A 779 -15.42 54.22 6.80
N ASP A 780 -15.17 55.52 6.98
CA ASP A 780 -15.06 56.13 8.30
C ASP A 780 -16.41 56.10 9.05
N GLN A 781 -17.51 56.34 8.34
CA GLN A 781 -18.86 56.23 8.91
C GLN A 781 -19.17 54.79 9.33
N PHE A 782 -18.85 53.81 8.49
CA PHE A 782 -19.00 52.39 8.83
C PHE A 782 -18.16 52.02 10.06
N THR A 783 -16.92 52.51 10.13
CA THR A 783 -16.03 52.31 11.27
C THR A 783 -16.59 52.95 12.54
N LYS A 784 -17.24 54.12 12.47
CA LYS A 784 -17.89 54.74 13.64
C LYS A 784 -19.13 53.99 14.11
N GLN A 785 -19.84 53.32 13.20
CA GLN A 785 -21.05 52.54 13.52
C GLN A 785 -20.71 51.17 14.11
N HIS A 786 -19.63 50.54 13.66
CA HIS A 786 -19.29 49.16 14.00
C HIS A 786 -17.94 48.96 14.71
N GLY A 787 -17.13 50.01 14.82
CA GLY A 787 -15.86 50.00 15.53
C GLY A 787 -16.08 49.90 17.04
N LYS A 788 -15.66 48.78 17.62
CA LYS A 788 -15.54 48.57 19.06
C LYS A 788 -14.08 48.53 19.45
#